data_AF-A0A3R7TXG6-F1
#
_entry.id   AF-A0A3R7TXG6-F1
#
_cell.length_a   1.000
_cell.length_b   1.000
_cell.length_c   1.000
_cell.angle_alpha   90.00
_cell.angle_beta   90.00
_cell.angle_gamma   90.00
#
_symmetry.space_group_name_H-M   'P 1'
#
loop_
_entity.id
_entity.type
_entity.pdbx_description
1 polymer ?
#
loop_
_entity_poly.entity_id
_entity_poly.type
_entity_poly.pdbx_seq_one_letter_code
_entity_poly.pdbx_strand_id
1 'polypeptide(L)'
;MRRAIIISLIFLLFPLASISQVSGQVTNDNVSDQSWINGLGSDRYDDASHVTTASDGSIYVVGSYCEGGQDDCNFRIESMDNSHSSLQGSDSCNEIFITKYSANGNHLWSQSISNERNCGSGQQVANDIDITPSDGLVITGYYRYELVFGDGTEIDSLQSSEDENRWRGYVAQVDSDGEWEWAHQFGREGNDDSYANGVGVDPSNGDVYVVGVWEGTSNDWFQVDDEQKFRGHCGNYMESSFIVRFENDGTHRWSKEIEGYRAQGELYCDNNYRNELNDVEVDSSSNIYLLGIHRSNSDQGCIELDSTRICSQQTGSSWNIFGIKIDDRAYVEWGEIWGGDNNEYGHELEIGPNGEIVLRGYRDGGAFLFGDYPTTSGRREFVAQFNSTGDEQWIRDLAMCCYSHDKNEGGLSVGPEGKIYVVMKEEIETVSADGMRSISWDSDPKDDDGTDLRVNGIHVDENGTMYQVGSIDGTLNLFNQLTLHGGNHDAWISKYYPDTDGDGIPDKDDNCNENENIDQSDYDNDGIGDLCDEDNDNDSIVDQYDDCPEGEIGWTSTKSTDFDNDGCKDSSEDDNDDNDRVTDFNDRCDPETNTNDHLYLESGFSDWEIGWDGDDYDNDGCRDGYLEEQDSDNDGVIDSDDQCKMGTLDWLSNFIPGIGEVTDHDGDGCKDRSDEDFDRDNDGLNDYPVLESVDACPMGQVGMISSKETDYDGDGCLDSNLNGEDRDDDNDAVDSVADLCPKGSLGWISTEVTDHDRDGCRDIDEDSDKDNDGIQNSDDFCPTGVIFNSNSMTDHDGDGCRDSLEDMDDDGDGILDGDDFCPLGETGWTSGKVLDSDGDGCKDESEGIDSDRDGVSDTSDSCPNQDVDRETMTDEDGDGCWQSIDGNGTNDQTPDDSAPTLNQNSTIGIEENDENNDEQTESNQAGVGSITLSNELLIIVAILVTILIALVLVSMLRLNRGNKRKNVWVDPTNLLFDDPPPPPVVSSPIQTDSNLPPPPSSNESQQQVNMYNQAGYQDWDPKNP
;
A
#
# COMPACT_ATOMS: atom_id res chain seq x y z
N MET A 1 14.04 27.06 -27.15
CA MET A 1 13.54 27.64 -28.42
C MET A 1 13.26 26.61 -29.53
N ARG A 2 14.14 25.62 -29.85
CA ARG A 2 13.81 24.61 -30.90
C ARG A 2 12.65 23.66 -30.53
N ARG A 3 12.60 23.13 -29.29
CA ARG A 3 11.46 22.30 -28.80
C ARG A 3 10.09 23.02 -28.86
N ALA A 4 10.06 24.35 -28.87
CA ALA A 4 8.81 25.15 -28.91
C ALA A 4 8.16 25.27 -30.31
N ILE A 5 8.82 24.82 -31.38
CA ILE A 5 8.29 24.93 -32.76
C ILE A 5 7.56 23.65 -33.22
N ILE A 6 7.89 22.50 -32.62
CA ILE A 6 7.31 21.20 -32.97
C ILE A 6 5.85 21.10 -32.46
N ILE A 7 5.61 21.50 -31.21
CA ILE A 7 4.28 21.50 -30.57
C ILE A 7 3.27 22.38 -31.35
N SER A 8 3.73 23.44 -32.04
CA SER A 8 2.88 24.31 -32.87
C SER A 8 2.51 23.75 -34.26
N LEU A 9 2.98 22.55 -34.64
CA LEU A 9 2.68 21.94 -35.94
C LEU A 9 1.69 20.76 -35.89
N ILE A 10 1.49 20.14 -34.72
CA ILE A 10 0.60 18.99 -34.54
C ILE A 10 -0.89 19.42 -34.51
N PHE A 11 -1.20 20.59 -33.95
CA PHE A 11 -2.56 21.15 -33.82
C PHE A 11 -3.25 21.62 -35.13
N LEU A 12 -2.88 21.07 -36.29
CA LEU A 12 -3.44 21.44 -37.60
C LEU A 12 -3.99 20.26 -38.43
N LEU A 13 -4.00 19.03 -37.91
CA LEU A 13 -4.36 17.81 -38.67
C LEU A 13 -5.30 16.81 -37.94
N PHE A 14 -6.28 17.27 -37.16
CA PHE A 14 -7.45 16.45 -36.80
C PHE A 14 -8.78 17.17 -37.09
N PRO A 15 -9.83 16.46 -37.55
CA PRO A 15 -11.10 17.05 -37.96
C PRO A 15 -12.09 17.24 -36.81
N LEU A 16 -13.18 17.97 -37.10
CA LEU A 16 -14.22 18.36 -36.15
C LEU A 16 -15.04 17.17 -35.61
N ALA A 17 -14.87 16.83 -34.34
CA ALA A 17 -15.92 16.28 -33.48
C ALA A 17 -16.68 17.43 -32.77
N SER A 18 -17.92 17.20 -32.34
CA SER A 18 -18.81 18.27 -31.88
C SER A 18 -18.95 18.34 -30.36
N ILE A 19 -18.45 19.41 -29.74
CA ILE A 19 -18.67 19.68 -28.31
C ILE A 19 -20.10 20.19 -28.11
N SER A 20 -20.97 19.33 -27.57
CA SER A 20 -22.20 19.73 -26.87
C SER A 20 -21.87 20.18 -25.45
N GLN A 21 -22.64 21.12 -24.89
CA GLN A 21 -22.41 21.58 -23.51
C GLN A 21 -23.12 20.65 -22.52
N VAL A 22 -22.36 19.96 -21.67
CA VAL A 22 -22.94 19.32 -20.48
C VAL A 22 -23.54 20.38 -19.56
N SER A 23 -24.83 20.24 -19.29
CA SER A 23 -25.59 21.03 -18.33
C SER A 23 -26.38 20.05 -17.48
N GLY A 24 -25.84 19.69 -16.31
CA GLY A 24 -26.27 18.52 -15.55
C GLY A 24 -27.77 18.44 -15.25
N GLN A 25 -28.43 17.51 -15.94
CA GLN A 25 -29.15 16.44 -15.26
C GLN A 25 -28.26 15.20 -15.36
N VAL A 26 -28.32 14.32 -14.35
CA VAL A 26 -27.98 12.92 -14.57
C VAL A 26 -29.21 12.29 -15.21
N THR A 27 -29.04 11.77 -16.41
CA THR A 27 -29.95 10.86 -17.08
C THR A 27 -29.15 9.59 -17.34
N ASN A 28 -29.74 8.42 -17.13
CA ASN A 28 -29.09 7.13 -17.39
C ASN A 28 -29.11 6.84 -18.90
N ASP A 29 -28.46 7.71 -19.67
CA ASP A 29 -28.39 7.66 -21.13
C ASP A 29 -27.12 6.92 -21.62
N ASN A 30 -26.38 6.29 -20.70
CA ASN A 30 -25.25 5.38 -20.96
C ASN A 30 -25.66 3.90 -20.93
N VAL A 31 -26.95 3.58 -20.92
CA VAL A 31 -27.39 2.21 -21.28
C VAL A 31 -26.99 1.98 -22.74
N SER A 32 -26.31 0.86 -23.02
CA SER A 32 -25.85 0.54 -24.38
C SER A 32 -27.03 0.51 -25.37
N ASP A 33 -26.76 0.93 -26.62
CA ASP A 33 -27.73 1.18 -27.72
C ASP A 33 -28.50 -0.10 -28.20
N GLN A 34 -28.47 -1.19 -27.42
CA GLN A 34 -28.99 -2.52 -27.76
C GLN A 34 -29.82 -3.20 -26.65
N SER A 35 -29.87 -2.68 -25.42
CA SER A 35 -30.73 -3.20 -24.35
C SER A 35 -32.21 -2.79 -24.55
N TRP A 36 -33.16 -3.66 -24.20
CA TRP A 36 -34.59 -3.40 -24.42
C TRP A 36 -35.52 -4.18 -23.46
N ILE A 37 -36.79 -3.79 -23.42
CA ILE A 37 -37.86 -4.47 -22.67
C ILE A 37 -39.19 -4.42 -23.43
N ASN A 38 -39.93 -5.53 -23.47
CA ASN A 38 -41.29 -5.60 -24.00
C ASN A 38 -42.29 -6.07 -22.94
N GLY A 39 -43.52 -5.55 -23.03
CA GLY A 39 -44.66 -5.97 -22.20
C GLY A 39 -45.47 -7.09 -22.85
N LEU A 40 -46.04 -7.96 -22.02
CA LEU A 40 -46.82 -9.13 -22.36
C LEU A 40 -48.03 -9.20 -21.40
N GLY A 41 -49.21 -8.71 -21.78
CA GLY A 41 -50.27 -8.52 -20.76
C GLY A 41 -51.68 -8.27 -21.27
N SER A 42 -52.66 -8.38 -20.38
CA SER A 42 -54.10 -8.37 -20.69
C SER A 42 -54.89 -7.40 -19.79
N ASP A 43 -56.01 -7.84 -19.21
CA ASP A 43 -56.71 -7.22 -18.08
C ASP A 43 -56.84 -8.18 -16.87
N ARG A 44 -55.98 -9.21 -16.85
CA ARG A 44 -55.96 -10.34 -15.91
C ARG A 44 -54.56 -10.51 -15.30
N TYR A 45 -54.32 -11.67 -14.67
CA TYR A 45 -53.02 -12.09 -14.19
C TYR A 45 -52.31 -12.85 -15.31
N ASP A 46 -51.17 -12.32 -15.75
CA ASP A 46 -50.31 -12.85 -16.80
C ASP A 46 -48.87 -12.96 -16.26
N ASP A 47 -48.16 -14.02 -16.63
CA ASP A 47 -46.85 -14.38 -16.04
C ASP A 47 -45.95 -15.05 -17.08
N ALA A 48 -44.70 -14.58 -17.25
CA ALA A 48 -43.69 -15.20 -18.11
C ALA A 48 -42.66 -15.95 -17.25
N SER A 49 -42.65 -17.29 -17.34
CA SER A 49 -41.89 -18.14 -16.43
C SER A 49 -40.57 -18.66 -17.01
N HIS A 50 -40.48 -18.85 -18.32
CA HIS A 50 -39.30 -19.44 -18.97
C HIS A 50 -38.85 -18.63 -20.19
N VAL A 51 -37.54 -18.63 -20.44
CA VAL A 51 -36.89 -17.96 -21.57
C VAL A 51 -35.71 -18.82 -22.06
N THR A 52 -35.49 -18.86 -23.37
CA THR A 52 -34.32 -19.53 -23.98
C THR A 52 -34.00 -18.90 -25.34
N THR A 53 -32.79 -19.09 -25.86
CA THR A 53 -32.33 -18.53 -27.14
C THR A 53 -32.09 -19.57 -28.22
N ALA A 54 -32.28 -19.16 -29.47
CA ALA A 54 -31.98 -19.92 -30.67
C ALA A 54 -30.61 -19.55 -31.25
N SER A 55 -30.05 -20.42 -32.10
CA SER A 55 -28.73 -20.23 -32.73
C SER A 55 -28.68 -19.06 -33.73
N ASP A 56 -29.82 -18.50 -34.11
CA ASP A 56 -29.95 -17.26 -34.89
C ASP A 56 -30.09 -15.99 -34.03
N GLY A 57 -30.06 -16.11 -32.70
CA GLY A 57 -30.29 -15.02 -31.74
C GLY A 57 -31.76 -14.64 -31.58
N SER A 58 -32.71 -15.43 -32.08
CA SER A 58 -34.12 -15.29 -31.69
C SER A 58 -34.36 -15.86 -30.28
N ILE A 59 -35.36 -15.32 -29.59
CA ILE A 59 -35.62 -15.55 -28.17
C ILE A 59 -37.02 -16.12 -28.02
N TYR A 60 -37.14 -17.25 -27.34
CA TYR A 60 -38.42 -17.82 -26.93
C TYR A 60 -38.77 -17.37 -25.53
N VAL A 61 -40.04 -17.02 -25.32
CA VAL A 61 -40.62 -16.76 -24.00
C VAL A 61 -41.87 -17.59 -23.85
N VAL A 62 -41.97 -18.31 -22.73
CA VAL A 62 -43.11 -19.16 -22.38
C VAL A 62 -43.66 -18.77 -21.02
N GLY A 63 -44.97 -18.79 -20.89
CA GLY A 63 -45.64 -18.36 -19.68
C GLY A 63 -47.13 -18.67 -19.69
N SER A 64 -47.80 -18.23 -18.63
CA SER A 64 -49.25 -18.33 -18.49
C SER A 64 -49.95 -16.98 -18.67
N TYR A 65 -51.15 -17.00 -19.25
CA TYR A 65 -51.93 -15.79 -19.50
C TYR A 65 -53.42 -15.99 -19.16
N CYS A 66 -54.11 -14.86 -18.97
CA CYS A 66 -55.55 -14.74 -18.77
C CYS A 66 -56.14 -15.41 -17.51
N GLU A 67 -55.37 -15.62 -16.43
CA GLU A 67 -55.89 -16.33 -15.25
C GLU A 67 -57.04 -15.58 -14.53
N GLY A 68 -58.02 -16.35 -14.03
CA GLY A 68 -59.07 -15.86 -13.12
C GLY A 68 -60.34 -15.30 -13.79
N GLY A 69 -60.46 -15.40 -15.12
CA GLY A 69 -61.56 -14.82 -15.91
C GLY A 69 -62.96 -15.46 -15.79
N GLN A 70 -63.96 -14.73 -16.31
CA GLN A 70 -65.33 -15.21 -16.62
C GLN A 70 -65.89 -14.67 -17.96
N ASP A 71 -65.06 -13.98 -18.76
CA ASP A 71 -65.40 -13.32 -20.04
C ASP A 71 -64.15 -13.35 -20.96
N ASP A 72 -64.35 -13.32 -22.29
CA ASP A 72 -63.32 -13.16 -23.36
C ASP A 72 -62.09 -12.33 -22.90
N CYS A 73 -60.88 -12.88 -23.04
CA CYS A 73 -59.64 -12.23 -22.62
C CYS A 73 -58.72 -11.90 -23.82
N ASN A 74 -58.02 -10.77 -23.77
CA ASN A 74 -57.18 -10.27 -24.87
C ASN A 74 -55.75 -9.98 -24.38
N PHE A 75 -54.89 -11.01 -24.42
CA PHE A 75 -53.46 -10.88 -24.16
C PHE A 75 -52.77 -10.18 -25.33
N ARG A 76 -52.04 -9.10 -25.04
CA ARG A 76 -51.32 -8.26 -26.00
C ARG A 76 -49.82 -8.46 -25.85
N ILE A 77 -49.17 -8.64 -26.98
CA ILE A 77 -47.72 -8.73 -27.09
C ILE A 77 -47.19 -7.41 -27.66
N GLU A 78 -46.19 -6.83 -27.00
CA GLU A 78 -45.50 -5.62 -27.46
C GLU A 78 -44.18 -5.95 -28.20
N SER A 79 -43.73 -5.00 -29.02
CA SER A 79 -42.63 -5.17 -29.98
C SER A 79 -41.91 -3.83 -30.18
N MET A 80 -40.57 -3.87 -30.25
CA MET A 80 -39.72 -2.67 -30.38
C MET A 80 -39.97 -1.86 -31.67
N ASP A 81 -40.46 -2.47 -32.75
CA ASP A 81 -40.90 -1.77 -33.97
C ASP A 81 -42.19 -0.94 -33.78
N ASN A 82 -42.77 -0.93 -32.58
CA ASN A 82 -44.06 -0.33 -32.22
C ASN A 82 -45.25 -0.98 -32.94
N SER A 83 -45.10 -2.22 -33.41
CA SER A 83 -46.23 -3.10 -33.71
C SER A 83 -46.76 -3.78 -32.44
N HIS A 84 -47.97 -4.32 -32.52
CA HIS A 84 -48.56 -5.13 -31.46
C HIS A 84 -49.34 -6.28 -32.07
N SER A 85 -49.19 -7.46 -31.50
CA SER A 85 -50.00 -8.64 -31.78
C SER A 85 -50.83 -9.01 -30.55
N SER A 86 -51.72 -9.99 -30.68
CA SER A 86 -52.61 -10.39 -29.58
C SER A 86 -53.10 -11.82 -29.72
N LEU A 87 -53.06 -12.58 -28.63
CA LEU A 87 -53.78 -13.84 -28.48
C LEU A 87 -55.18 -13.57 -27.92
N GLN A 88 -56.08 -14.56 -28.03
CA GLN A 88 -57.41 -14.52 -27.41
C GLN A 88 -57.50 -15.67 -26.40
N GLY A 89 -57.71 -15.36 -25.13
CA GLY A 89 -57.89 -16.33 -24.06
C GLY A 89 -59.36 -16.63 -23.79
N SER A 90 -59.66 -17.88 -23.41
CA SER A 90 -61.03 -18.35 -23.18
C SER A 90 -61.68 -17.81 -21.91
N ASP A 91 -63.01 -17.93 -21.82
CA ASP A 91 -63.86 -17.44 -20.72
C ASP A 91 -63.49 -17.96 -19.30
N SER A 92 -62.59 -18.94 -19.11
CA SER A 92 -62.46 -19.61 -17.79
C SER A 92 -61.14 -20.32 -17.42
N CYS A 93 -60.02 -20.12 -18.12
CA CYS A 93 -58.77 -20.85 -17.83
C CYS A 93 -57.53 -19.95 -17.78
N ASN A 94 -56.54 -20.38 -16.98
CA ASN A 94 -55.13 -20.10 -17.24
C ASN A 94 -54.72 -20.89 -18.51
N GLU A 95 -54.13 -20.21 -19.49
CA GLU A 95 -53.66 -20.76 -20.77
C GLU A 95 -52.16 -20.48 -20.95
N ILE A 96 -51.47 -21.30 -21.74
CA ILE A 96 -50.02 -21.16 -21.96
C ILE A 96 -49.78 -20.41 -23.26
N PHE A 97 -48.94 -19.36 -23.23
CA PHE A 97 -48.44 -18.72 -24.43
C PHE A 97 -47.01 -19.17 -24.72
N ILE A 98 -46.69 -19.23 -26.01
CA ILE A 98 -45.32 -19.27 -26.53
C ILE A 98 -45.18 -18.05 -27.43
N THR A 99 -44.14 -17.25 -27.26
CA THR A 99 -43.87 -16.10 -28.14
C THR A 99 -42.42 -16.05 -28.53
N LYS A 100 -42.16 -15.76 -29.82
CA LYS A 100 -40.81 -15.67 -30.39
C LYS A 100 -40.48 -14.23 -30.75
N TYR A 101 -39.33 -13.77 -30.28
CA TYR A 101 -38.75 -12.45 -30.54
C TYR A 101 -37.46 -12.57 -31.36
N SER A 102 -37.09 -11.50 -32.05
CA SER A 102 -35.73 -11.32 -32.58
C SER A 102 -34.79 -10.75 -31.51
N ALA A 103 -33.47 -10.90 -31.67
CA ALA A 103 -32.41 -10.30 -30.83
C ALA A 103 -32.56 -8.78 -30.53
N ASN A 104 -33.36 -8.09 -31.34
CA ASN A 104 -33.65 -6.65 -31.27
C ASN A 104 -35.06 -6.35 -30.68
N GLY A 105 -35.70 -7.32 -30.01
CA GLY A 105 -36.98 -7.13 -29.32
C GLY A 105 -38.19 -6.95 -30.24
N ASN A 106 -38.09 -7.30 -31.53
CA ASN A 106 -39.24 -7.27 -32.43
C ASN A 106 -39.95 -8.63 -32.40
N HIS A 107 -41.28 -8.61 -32.25
CA HIS A 107 -42.13 -9.80 -32.27
C HIS A 107 -42.09 -10.50 -33.63
N LEU A 108 -42.00 -11.84 -33.63
CA LEU A 108 -41.99 -12.66 -34.83
C LEU A 108 -43.31 -13.46 -34.98
N TRP A 109 -43.63 -14.29 -33.98
CA TRP A 109 -44.87 -15.06 -33.91
C TRP A 109 -45.25 -15.40 -32.46
N SER A 110 -46.50 -15.76 -32.21
CA SER A 110 -46.94 -16.35 -30.94
C SER A 110 -47.94 -17.48 -31.20
N GLN A 111 -47.88 -18.51 -30.36
CA GLN A 111 -48.84 -19.62 -30.30
C GLN A 111 -49.47 -19.68 -28.92
N SER A 112 -50.66 -20.29 -28.83
CA SER A 112 -51.27 -20.66 -27.55
C SER A 112 -51.43 -22.18 -27.44
N ILE A 113 -51.30 -22.66 -26.21
CA ILE A 113 -51.79 -23.98 -25.78
C ILE A 113 -53.01 -23.72 -24.89
N SER A 114 -54.17 -24.19 -25.35
CA SER A 114 -55.47 -23.76 -24.82
C SER A 114 -56.50 -24.90 -24.82
N ASN A 115 -57.76 -24.57 -24.49
CA ASN A 115 -58.88 -25.51 -24.60
C ASN A 115 -60.10 -24.83 -25.23
N GLU A 116 -60.79 -25.52 -26.14
CA GLU A 116 -61.92 -24.93 -26.89
C GLU A 116 -63.22 -24.75 -26.06
N ARG A 117 -63.31 -25.28 -24.83
CA ARG A 117 -64.61 -25.56 -24.20
C ARG A 117 -64.63 -25.46 -22.67
N ASN A 118 -64.98 -24.28 -22.14
CA ASN A 118 -65.60 -24.10 -20.81
C ASN A 118 -64.98 -24.97 -19.70
N CYS A 119 -63.64 -24.94 -19.58
CA CYS A 119 -62.86 -25.79 -18.68
C CYS A 119 -63.23 -25.69 -17.19
N GLY A 120 -63.94 -24.64 -16.76
CA GLY A 120 -64.55 -24.52 -15.44
C GLY A 120 -63.56 -24.16 -14.33
N SER A 121 -62.61 -25.04 -14.04
CA SER A 121 -61.42 -24.78 -13.21
C SER A 121 -60.25 -25.65 -13.67
N GLY A 122 -60.11 -25.77 -15.00
CA GLY A 122 -58.91 -26.34 -15.60
C GLY A 122 -57.71 -25.43 -15.35
N GLN A 123 -56.54 -26.05 -15.24
CA GLN A 123 -55.26 -25.37 -15.21
C GLN A 123 -54.36 -26.10 -16.20
N GLN A 124 -53.54 -25.33 -16.90
CA GLN A 124 -52.51 -25.75 -17.83
C GLN A 124 -51.22 -25.14 -17.30
N VAL A 125 -50.14 -25.91 -17.20
CA VAL A 125 -48.87 -25.47 -16.65
C VAL A 125 -47.77 -25.89 -17.60
N ALA A 126 -46.92 -24.94 -17.99
CA ALA A 126 -45.59 -25.20 -18.53
C ALA A 126 -44.64 -25.36 -17.34
N ASN A 127 -43.94 -26.48 -17.26
CA ASN A 127 -42.96 -26.73 -16.20
C ASN A 127 -41.53 -26.45 -16.65
N ASP A 128 -41.24 -26.60 -17.95
CA ASP A 128 -39.89 -26.50 -18.51
C ASP A 128 -39.90 -26.45 -20.06
N ILE A 129 -38.82 -25.91 -20.66
CA ILE A 129 -38.59 -25.76 -22.10
C ILE A 129 -37.12 -25.97 -22.50
N ASP A 130 -36.88 -26.56 -23.67
CA ASP A 130 -35.54 -26.66 -24.27
C ASP A 130 -35.62 -26.62 -25.81
N ILE A 131 -34.51 -26.43 -26.52
CA ILE A 131 -34.44 -26.12 -27.94
C ILE A 131 -33.73 -27.19 -28.78
N THR A 132 -34.35 -27.52 -29.91
CA THR A 132 -33.76 -28.44 -30.90
C THR A 132 -32.62 -27.79 -31.68
N PRO A 133 -31.66 -28.58 -32.23
CA PRO A 133 -30.66 -28.14 -33.22
C PRO A 133 -31.22 -27.60 -34.56
N SER A 134 -32.53 -27.37 -34.63
CA SER A 134 -33.31 -26.80 -35.75
C SER A 134 -34.02 -25.49 -35.35
N ASP A 135 -33.63 -24.90 -34.22
CA ASP A 135 -34.20 -23.70 -33.60
C ASP A 135 -35.69 -23.81 -33.25
N GLY A 136 -36.26 -25.02 -33.26
CA GLY A 136 -37.63 -25.33 -32.80
C GLY A 136 -37.66 -25.65 -31.32
N LEU A 137 -38.72 -25.26 -30.62
CA LEU A 137 -38.86 -25.33 -29.17
C LEU A 137 -39.61 -26.61 -28.74
N VAL A 138 -39.10 -27.26 -27.70
CA VAL A 138 -39.76 -28.34 -26.96
C VAL A 138 -40.29 -27.78 -25.64
N ILE A 139 -41.48 -28.22 -25.22
CA ILE A 139 -42.14 -27.77 -23.99
C ILE A 139 -42.76 -28.95 -23.24
N THR A 140 -42.63 -28.95 -21.92
CA THR A 140 -43.30 -29.92 -21.03
C THR A 140 -44.13 -29.26 -19.94
N GLY A 141 -44.92 -30.10 -19.26
CA GLY A 141 -45.69 -29.70 -18.10
C GLY A 141 -46.88 -30.63 -17.85
N TYR A 142 -47.98 -30.06 -17.36
CA TYR A 142 -49.19 -30.83 -17.08
C TYR A 142 -50.49 -30.03 -17.25
N TYR A 143 -51.58 -30.77 -17.46
CA TYR A 143 -52.91 -30.21 -17.71
C TYR A 143 -54.06 -31.06 -17.13
N ARG A 144 -55.27 -30.51 -17.20
CA ARG A 144 -56.56 -31.20 -16.96
C ARG A 144 -57.50 -30.98 -18.15
N TYR A 145 -58.53 -31.81 -18.27
CA TYR A 145 -59.55 -31.75 -19.33
C TYR A 145 -59.04 -32.09 -20.74
N GLU A 146 -58.72 -31.11 -21.58
CA GLU A 146 -58.42 -31.25 -23.02
C GLU A 146 -57.36 -30.19 -23.36
N LEU A 147 -56.23 -30.61 -23.94
CA LEU A 147 -55.14 -29.72 -24.38
C LEU A 147 -55.16 -29.59 -25.90
N VAL A 148 -55.14 -28.36 -26.40
CA VAL A 148 -55.22 -28.04 -27.84
C VAL A 148 -54.07 -27.10 -28.22
N PHE A 149 -53.35 -27.46 -29.28
CA PHE A 149 -52.22 -26.71 -29.81
C PHE A 149 -52.66 -25.82 -30.97
N GLY A 150 -52.36 -24.52 -30.91
CA GLY A 150 -52.72 -23.55 -31.95
C GLY A 150 -54.22 -23.46 -32.20
N ASP A 151 -54.65 -23.46 -33.47
CA ASP A 151 -56.08 -23.45 -33.86
C ASP A 151 -56.74 -24.84 -33.93
N GLY A 152 -56.04 -25.89 -33.47
CA GLY A 152 -56.55 -27.26 -33.38
C GLY A 152 -56.69 -28.00 -34.71
N THR A 153 -55.95 -27.61 -35.76
CA THR A 153 -56.15 -28.17 -37.11
C THR A 153 -55.20 -29.28 -37.57
N GLU A 154 -53.95 -29.36 -37.10
CA GLU A 154 -52.96 -30.33 -37.65
C GLU A 154 -52.40 -31.38 -36.66
N ILE A 155 -52.49 -31.17 -35.32
CA ILE A 155 -52.20 -32.21 -34.30
C ILE A 155 -53.47 -32.55 -33.50
N ASP A 156 -53.73 -33.85 -33.28
CA ASP A 156 -54.86 -34.33 -32.47
C ASP A 156 -54.75 -33.86 -31.01
N SER A 157 -55.82 -33.25 -30.48
CA SER A 157 -55.93 -32.76 -29.10
C SER A 157 -55.65 -33.85 -28.05
N LEU A 158 -54.86 -33.54 -27.01
CA LEU A 158 -54.57 -34.49 -25.93
C LEU A 158 -55.74 -34.53 -24.94
N GLN A 159 -56.51 -35.61 -24.93
CA GLN A 159 -57.71 -35.75 -24.09
C GLN A 159 -57.42 -36.51 -22.78
N SER A 160 -57.83 -35.94 -21.64
CA SER A 160 -57.91 -36.71 -20.40
C SER A 160 -58.91 -37.88 -20.51
N SER A 161 -58.80 -38.85 -19.61
CA SER A 161 -59.60 -40.09 -19.63
C SER A 161 -61.04 -39.85 -19.14
N GLU A 162 -61.83 -40.93 -18.93
CA GLU A 162 -63.25 -40.81 -18.53
C GLU A 162 -63.50 -40.08 -17.18
N ASP A 163 -62.45 -39.79 -16.39
CA ASP A 163 -62.48 -38.95 -15.18
C ASP A 163 -61.73 -37.62 -15.39
N GLU A 164 -62.46 -36.60 -15.86
CA GLU A 164 -62.01 -35.24 -16.27
C GLU A 164 -61.19 -34.43 -15.22
N ASN A 165 -60.99 -34.95 -14.00
CA ASN A 165 -60.41 -34.24 -12.84
C ASN A 165 -58.95 -34.64 -12.55
N ARG A 166 -58.31 -35.46 -13.40
CA ARG A 166 -56.93 -35.94 -13.19
C ARG A 166 -55.90 -35.16 -14.01
N TRP A 167 -54.72 -34.95 -13.41
CA TRP A 167 -53.57 -34.31 -14.03
C TRP A 167 -52.87 -35.25 -15.00
N ARG A 168 -52.51 -34.73 -16.17
CA ARG A 168 -51.82 -35.46 -17.22
C ARG A 168 -50.56 -34.69 -17.62
N GLY A 169 -49.42 -35.36 -17.58
CA GLY A 169 -48.18 -34.81 -18.13
C GLY A 169 -48.26 -34.74 -19.65
N TYR A 170 -47.55 -33.80 -20.25
CA TYR A 170 -47.39 -33.71 -21.70
C TYR A 170 -45.97 -33.30 -22.10
N VAL A 171 -45.64 -33.57 -23.36
CA VAL A 171 -44.50 -32.98 -24.08
C VAL A 171 -44.97 -32.63 -25.49
N ALA A 172 -44.51 -31.51 -26.04
CA ALA A 172 -44.79 -31.11 -27.42
C ALA A 172 -43.62 -30.34 -28.05
N GLN A 173 -43.52 -30.39 -29.38
CA GLN A 173 -42.50 -29.69 -30.17
C GLN A 173 -43.16 -28.77 -31.22
N VAL A 174 -42.66 -27.54 -31.31
CA VAL A 174 -43.05 -26.52 -32.31
C VAL A 174 -41.81 -26.07 -33.09
N ASP A 175 -41.93 -25.94 -34.40
CA ASP A 175 -40.81 -25.58 -35.26
C ASP A 175 -40.41 -24.08 -35.14
N SER A 176 -39.32 -23.71 -35.81
CA SER A 176 -38.77 -22.35 -35.74
C SER A 176 -39.62 -21.27 -36.44
N ASP A 177 -40.53 -21.66 -37.35
CA ASP A 177 -41.53 -20.80 -38.01
C ASP A 177 -42.84 -20.69 -37.19
N GLY A 178 -43.04 -21.58 -36.20
CA GLY A 178 -44.15 -21.57 -35.25
C GLY A 178 -45.24 -22.60 -35.54
N GLU A 179 -45.00 -23.58 -36.41
CA GLU A 179 -45.94 -24.67 -36.71
C GLU A 179 -45.66 -25.89 -35.82
N TRP A 180 -46.70 -26.56 -35.31
CA TRP A 180 -46.54 -27.68 -34.38
C TRP A 180 -46.16 -28.98 -35.10
N GLU A 181 -45.14 -29.70 -34.61
CA GLU A 181 -44.65 -30.94 -35.24
C GLU A 181 -45.24 -32.22 -34.62
N TRP A 182 -45.16 -32.37 -33.30
CA TRP A 182 -45.68 -33.53 -32.56
C TRP A 182 -45.99 -33.21 -31.09
N ALA A 183 -46.82 -34.05 -30.47
CA ALA A 183 -47.14 -33.97 -29.03
C ALA A 183 -47.50 -35.34 -28.45
N HIS A 184 -47.16 -35.58 -27.18
CA HIS A 184 -47.46 -36.80 -26.43
C HIS A 184 -48.08 -36.53 -25.06
N GLN A 185 -48.85 -37.50 -24.57
CA GLN A 185 -49.58 -37.45 -23.30
C GLN A 185 -49.17 -38.62 -22.40
N PHE A 186 -48.90 -38.33 -21.13
CA PHE A 186 -48.58 -39.32 -20.11
C PHE A 186 -49.80 -39.65 -19.21
N GLY A 187 -49.88 -40.88 -18.68
CA GLY A 187 -50.88 -41.28 -17.67
C GLY A 187 -52.28 -41.68 -18.18
N ARG A 188 -52.40 -42.34 -19.33
CA ARG A 188 -53.70 -42.50 -20.02
C ARG A 188 -54.72 -43.48 -19.40
N GLU A 189 -54.30 -44.55 -18.70
CA GLU A 189 -55.20 -45.65 -18.26
C GLU A 189 -55.16 -45.91 -16.73
N GLY A 190 -55.81 -45.05 -15.95
CA GLY A 190 -55.95 -45.29 -14.51
C GLY A 190 -56.79 -44.25 -13.80
N ASN A 191 -56.74 -44.34 -12.46
CA ASN A 191 -57.12 -43.27 -11.55
C ASN A 191 -55.84 -42.65 -10.93
N ASP A 192 -54.82 -42.50 -11.77
CA ASP A 192 -53.50 -41.93 -11.56
C ASP A 192 -53.49 -40.40 -11.78
N ASP A 193 -52.48 -39.72 -11.28
CA ASP A 193 -52.07 -38.36 -11.69
C ASP A 193 -50.64 -38.42 -12.24
N SER A 194 -50.28 -37.56 -13.19
CA SER A 194 -48.93 -37.51 -13.76
C SER A 194 -48.53 -36.10 -14.17
N TYR A 195 -47.22 -35.84 -14.12
CA TYR A 195 -46.60 -34.56 -14.36
C TYR A 195 -45.28 -34.82 -15.12
N ALA A 196 -45.06 -34.13 -16.24
CA ALA A 196 -43.72 -34.01 -16.84
C ALA A 196 -43.09 -32.76 -16.22
N ASN A 197 -41.87 -32.88 -15.70
CA ASN A 197 -41.26 -31.87 -14.84
C ASN A 197 -40.10 -31.14 -15.51
N GLY A 198 -39.31 -31.82 -16.35
CA GLY A 198 -38.17 -31.27 -17.07
C GLY A 198 -37.93 -31.98 -18.41
N VAL A 199 -37.22 -31.33 -19.32
CA VAL A 199 -36.94 -31.75 -20.70
C VAL A 199 -35.58 -31.26 -21.19
N GLY A 200 -34.78 -32.20 -21.71
CA GLY A 200 -33.48 -31.91 -22.31
C GLY A 200 -33.36 -32.57 -23.69
N VAL A 201 -32.76 -31.87 -24.64
CA VAL A 201 -32.67 -32.23 -26.05
C VAL A 201 -31.21 -32.44 -26.44
N ASP A 202 -30.89 -33.60 -27.03
CA ASP A 202 -29.51 -33.91 -27.42
C ASP A 202 -29.01 -32.98 -28.54
N PRO A 203 -28.04 -32.08 -28.28
CA PRO A 203 -27.62 -31.06 -29.25
C PRO A 203 -26.95 -31.66 -30.50
N SER A 204 -26.57 -32.94 -30.48
CA SER A 204 -25.98 -33.63 -31.63
C SER A 204 -27.00 -34.22 -32.62
N ASN A 205 -28.26 -34.41 -32.21
CA ASN A 205 -29.27 -35.12 -33.03
C ASN A 205 -30.73 -34.69 -32.83
N GLY A 206 -31.07 -34.01 -31.73
CA GLY A 206 -32.41 -33.53 -31.41
C GLY A 206 -33.33 -34.56 -30.76
N ASP A 207 -32.82 -35.69 -30.28
CA ASP A 207 -33.62 -36.63 -29.48
C ASP A 207 -33.98 -35.99 -28.13
N VAL A 208 -35.26 -36.11 -27.77
CA VAL A 208 -35.85 -35.45 -26.59
C VAL A 208 -35.93 -36.42 -25.41
N TYR A 209 -35.42 -36.00 -24.26
CA TYR A 209 -35.50 -36.72 -22.99
C TYR A 209 -36.46 -35.98 -22.06
N VAL A 210 -37.50 -36.66 -21.59
CA VAL A 210 -38.51 -36.09 -20.69
C VAL A 210 -38.49 -36.82 -19.36
N VAL A 211 -38.42 -36.09 -18.25
CA VAL A 211 -38.56 -36.65 -16.91
C VAL A 211 -39.83 -36.17 -16.21
N GLY A 212 -40.19 -36.86 -15.14
CA GLY A 212 -41.29 -36.44 -14.29
C GLY A 212 -41.67 -37.47 -13.25
N VAL A 213 -42.88 -37.32 -12.71
CA VAL A 213 -43.43 -38.16 -11.64
C VAL A 213 -44.89 -38.53 -11.91
N TRP A 214 -45.29 -39.70 -11.42
CA TRP A 214 -46.69 -40.14 -11.48
C TRP A 214 -47.14 -40.78 -10.16
N GLU A 215 -48.38 -40.52 -9.75
CA GLU A 215 -49.03 -41.10 -8.57
C GLU A 215 -50.00 -42.21 -8.98
N GLY A 216 -49.86 -43.42 -8.41
CA GLY A 216 -50.80 -44.51 -8.67
C GLY A 216 -50.82 -45.61 -7.62
N THR A 217 -51.83 -46.49 -7.70
CA THR A 217 -51.90 -47.73 -6.91
C THR A 217 -51.59 -48.95 -7.77
N SER A 218 -51.40 -50.11 -7.14
CA SER A 218 -51.17 -51.39 -7.83
C SER A 218 -52.28 -51.94 -8.72
N ASN A 219 -53.33 -51.15 -8.99
CA ASN A 219 -54.37 -51.44 -9.97
C ASN A 219 -54.33 -50.49 -11.18
N ASP A 220 -53.58 -49.39 -11.07
CA ASP A 220 -53.45 -48.31 -12.05
C ASP A 220 -52.22 -48.53 -12.94
N TRP A 221 -52.24 -47.93 -14.14
CA TRP A 221 -51.18 -48.07 -15.15
C TRP A 221 -50.78 -46.71 -15.72
N PHE A 222 -49.52 -46.35 -15.51
CA PHE A 222 -48.93 -45.21 -16.18
C PHE A 222 -48.57 -45.60 -17.62
N GLN A 223 -49.28 -45.00 -18.58
CA GLN A 223 -49.08 -45.23 -20.00
C GLN A 223 -48.19 -44.13 -20.58
N VAL A 224 -47.16 -44.53 -21.35
CA VAL A 224 -46.33 -43.63 -22.16
C VAL A 224 -46.78 -43.69 -23.63
N ASP A 225 -46.92 -44.89 -24.19
CA ASP A 225 -47.46 -45.11 -25.54
C ASP A 225 -48.38 -46.36 -25.58
N ASP A 226 -48.84 -46.80 -26.75
CA ASP A 226 -49.75 -47.96 -26.86
C ASP A 226 -49.07 -49.33 -26.60
N GLU A 227 -47.73 -49.43 -26.61
CA GLU A 227 -47.00 -50.67 -26.30
C GLU A 227 -46.39 -50.71 -24.88
N GLN A 228 -45.98 -49.56 -24.34
CA GLN A 228 -45.19 -49.40 -23.12
C GLN A 228 -46.03 -48.79 -21.97
N LYS A 229 -46.30 -49.61 -20.95
CA LYS A 229 -47.03 -49.23 -19.74
C LYS A 229 -46.34 -49.72 -18.47
N PHE A 230 -46.14 -48.80 -17.55
CA PHE A 230 -45.71 -49.08 -16.18
C PHE A 230 -46.94 -49.36 -15.30
N ARG A 231 -46.73 -50.02 -14.17
CA ARG A 231 -47.81 -50.44 -13.29
C ARG A 231 -47.45 -50.09 -11.86
N GLY A 232 -48.43 -49.59 -11.10
CA GLY A 232 -48.20 -49.35 -9.69
C GLY A 232 -47.79 -50.65 -8.99
N HIS A 233 -46.78 -50.58 -8.13
CA HIS A 233 -46.29 -51.76 -7.43
C HIS A 233 -46.83 -51.89 -6.00
N CYS A 234 -47.39 -50.80 -5.44
CA CYS A 234 -47.80 -50.72 -4.03
C CYS A 234 -49.32 -50.66 -3.81
N GLY A 235 -49.78 -51.08 -2.62
CA GLY A 235 -51.21 -51.21 -2.28
C GLY A 235 -51.96 -49.89 -2.01
N ASN A 236 -51.22 -48.80 -1.86
CA ASN A 236 -51.69 -47.43 -1.66
C ASN A 236 -51.25 -46.57 -2.86
N TYR A 237 -51.67 -45.30 -2.91
CA TYR A 237 -51.05 -44.32 -3.81
C TYR A 237 -49.60 -44.10 -3.41
N MET A 238 -48.70 -44.13 -4.39
CA MET A 238 -47.28 -43.81 -4.26
C MET A 238 -46.79 -43.13 -5.53
N GLU A 239 -45.74 -42.31 -5.36
CA GLU A 239 -45.03 -41.67 -6.47
C GLU A 239 -43.90 -42.56 -6.98
N SER A 240 -43.78 -42.62 -8.29
CA SER A 240 -42.64 -43.18 -9.01
C SER A 240 -42.18 -42.15 -10.05
N SER A 241 -40.88 -41.90 -10.16
CA SER A 241 -40.35 -41.06 -11.23
C SER A 241 -40.26 -41.85 -12.55
N PHE A 242 -40.31 -41.15 -13.67
CA PHE A 242 -40.12 -41.73 -15.00
C PHE A 242 -39.14 -40.92 -15.82
N ILE A 243 -38.55 -41.58 -16.82
CA ILE A 243 -37.80 -40.96 -17.91
C ILE A 243 -38.22 -41.58 -19.24
N VAL A 244 -38.38 -40.76 -20.28
CA VAL A 244 -38.76 -41.16 -21.65
C VAL A 244 -37.77 -40.56 -22.65
N ARG A 245 -37.36 -41.33 -23.66
CA ARG A 245 -36.65 -40.83 -24.85
C ARG A 245 -37.54 -40.91 -26.09
N PHE A 246 -37.60 -39.82 -26.85
CA PHE A 246 -38.15 -39.73 -28.20
C PHE A 246 -37.03 -39.45 -29.20
N GLU A 247 -37.14 -39.94 -30.44
CA GLU A 247 -36.41 -39.37 -31.58
C GLU A 247 -36.99 -37.97 -31.90
N ASN A 248 -36.19 -37.09 -32.51
CA ASN A 248 -36.60 -35.73 -32.92
C ASN A 248 -37.92 -35.67 -33.72
N ASP A 249 -38.28 -36.74 -34.46
CA ASP A 249 -39.56 -36.85 -35.17
C ASP A 249 -40.77 -37.26 -34.28
N GLY A 250 -40.59 -37.24 -32.96
CA GLY A 250 -41.57 -37.66 -31.96
C GLY A 250 -41.69 -39.18 -31.78
N THR A 251 -40.87 -40.01 -32.43
CA THR A 251 -40.94 -41.47 -32.28
C THR A 251 -40.42 -41.93 -30.92
N HIS A 252 -41.29 -42.48 -30.06
CA HIS A 252 -40.89 -43.09 -28.78
C HIS A 252 -39.85 -44.20 -28.96
N ARG A 253 -38.82 -44.21 -28.10
CA ARG A 253 -37.65 -45.11 -28.20
C ARG A 253 -37.54 -46.07 -27.04
N TRP A 254 -37.59 -45.53 -25.83
CA TRP A 254 -37.66 -46.27 -24.59
C TRP A 254 -38.19 -45.36 -23.49
N SER A 255 -38.64 -45.97 -22.40
CA SER A 255 -38.87 -45.28 -21.13
C SER A 255 -38.44 -46.18 -19.98
N LYS A 256 -38.07 -45.59 -18.85
CA LYS A 256 -37.72 -46.28 -17.60
C LYS A 256 -38.53 -45.69 -16.43
N GLU A 257 -38.73 -46.48 -15.39
CA GLU A 257 -39.29 -46.06 -14.10
C GLU A 257 -38.16 -46.09 -13.06
N ILE A 258 -38.07 -45.08 -12.19
CA ILE A 258 -37.13 -45.07 -11.06
C ILE A 258 -37.87 -45.54 -9.80
N GLU A 259 -37.75 -46.85 -9.55
CA GLU A 259 -38.44 -47.52 -8.44
C GLU A 259 -37.75 -47.32 -7.08
N GLY A 260 -38.55 -47.39 -6.02
CA GLY A 260 -38.08 -47.26 -4.64
C GLY A 260 -37.75 -48.60 -3.97
N TYR A 261 -36.54 -48.74 -3.45
CA TYR A 261 -36.04 -49.95 -2.80
C TYR A 261 -35.49 -49.70 -1.40
N ARG A 262 -35.66 -50.70 -0.53
CA ARG A 262 -34.91 -50.82 0.73
C ARG A 262 -33.52 -51.36 0.42
N ALA A 263 -32.50 -50.95 1.17
CA ALA A 263 -31.13 -51.48 1.01
C ALA A 263 -31.02 -53.01 1.05
N GLN A 264 -31.97 -53.73 1.67
CA GLN A 264 -32.02 -55.20 1.68
C GLN A 264 -32.65 -55.82 0.41
N GLY A 265 -33.08 -55.01 -0.57
CA GLY A 265 -33.62 -55.46 -1.86
C GLY A 265 -35.11 -55.80 -1.87
N GLU A 266 -35.87 -55.30 -0.91
CA GLU A 266 -37.34 -55.33 -0.94
C GLU A 266 -37.87 -53.95 -1.40
N LEU A 267 -38.88 -53.95 -2.28
CA LEU A 267 -39.53 -52.73 -2.77
C LEU A 267 -40.14 -51.92 -1.62
N TYR A 268 -39.97 -50.60 -1.64
CA TYR A 268 -40.26 -49.70 -0.53
C TYR A 268 -41.72 -49.20 -0.52
N CYS A 269 -42.70 -50.08 -0.31
CA CYS A 269 -44.11 -49.68 -0.21
C CYS A 269 -44.46 -49.00 1.14
N ASP A 270 -44.11 -47.73 1.31
CA ASP A 270 -44.43 -46.89 2.48
C ASP A 270 -44.95 -45.51 2.01
N ASN A 271 -45.96 -44.96 2.70
CA ASN A 271 -46.58 -43.68 2.33
C ASN A 271 -45.64 -42.46 2.48
N ASN A 272 -44.56 -42.60 3.25
CA ASN A 272 -43.52 -41.57 3.39
C ASN A 272 -42.44 -41.66 2.30
N TYR A 273 -42.38 -42.76 1.55
CA TYR A 273 -41.41 -42.91 0.46
C TYR A 273 -41.85 -42.08 -0.74
N ARG A 274 -40.94 -41.25 -1.25
CA ARG A 274 -41.17 -40.32 -2.36
C ARG A 274 -39.92 -40.30 -3.25
N ASN A 275 -40.10 -40.39 -4.56
CA ASN A 275 -39.11 -40.07 -5.57
C ASN A 275 -39.78 -39.10 -6.54
N GLU A 276 -39.14 -37.97 -6.82
CA GLU A 276 -39.56 -37.03 -7.86
C GLU A 276 -38.30 -36.75 -8.69
N LEU A 277 -38.34 -37.01 -10.00
CA LEU A 277 -37.37 -36.38 -10.91
C LEU A 277 -37.90 -34.99 -11.17
N ASN A 278 -37.06 -33.98 -11.01
CA ASN A 278 -37.42 -32.60 -11.31
C ASN A 278 -36.91 -32.24 -12.70
N ASP A 279 -35.67 -32.59 -13.04
CA ASP A 279 -34.97 -32.02 -14.19
C ASP A 279 -34.05 -33.02 -14.94
N VAL A 280 -33.73 -32.73 -16.21
CA VAL A 280 -32.91 -33.55 -17.11
C VAL A 280 -32.15 -32.74 -18.15
N GLU A 281 -30.83 -32.90 -18.17
CA GLU A 281 -29.92 -32.18 -19.06
C GLU A 281 -29.10 -33.10 -19.97
N VAL A 282 -28.62 -32.58 -21.12
CA VAL A 282 -27.89 -33.37 -22.13
C VAL A 282 -26.66 -32.63 -22.67
N ASP A 283 -25.46 -33.15 -22.37
CA ASP A 283 -24.23 -32.52 -22.85
C ASP A 283 -23.93 -32.73 -24.35
N SER A 284 -23.00 -31.93 -24.87
CA SER A 284 -22.50 -31.98 -26.25
C SER A 284 -21.85 -33.32 -26.67
N SER A 285 -21.68 -34.26 -25.74
CA SER A 285 -21.21 -35.63 -25.96
C SER A 285 -22.32 -36.69 -25.85
N SER A 286 -23.59 -36.28 -25.79
CA SER A 286 -24.78 -37.13 -25.61
C SER A 286 -24.81 -37.92 -24.29
N ASN A 287 -24.21 -37.39 -23.22
CA ASN A 287 -24.48 -37.88 -21.87
C ASN A 287 -25.71 -37.19 -21.30
N ILE A 288 -26.56 -37.93 -20.59
CA ILE A 288 -27.77 -37.38 -19.99
C ILE A 288 -27.61 -37.37 -18.47
N TYR A 289 -27.91 -36.22 -17.84
CA TYR A 289 -27.80 -35.98 -16.41
C TYR A 289 -29.21 -35.77 -15.83
N LEU A 290 -29.53 -36.42 -14.72
CA LEU A 290 -30.85 -36.40 -14.09
C LEU A 290 -30.77 -35.81 -12.69
N LEU A 291 -31.61 -34.81 -12.39
CA LEU A 291 -31.76 -34.24 -11.06
C LEU A 291 -33.13 -34.62 -10.45
N GLY A 292 -33.12 -34.95 -9.17
CA GLY A 292 -34.37 -35.20 -8.45
C GLY A 292 -34.23 -35.16 -6.94
N ILE A 293 -35.34 -35.44 -6.27
CA ILE A 293 -35.45 -35.52 -4.82
C ILE A 293 -35.95 -36.89 -4.37
N HIS A 294 -35.32 -37.41 -3.32
CA HIS A 294 -35.54 -38.73 -2.75
C HIS A 294 -35.86 -38.62 -1.26
N ARG A 295 -36.85 -39.40 -0.80
CA ARG A 295 -37.21 -39.52 0.61
C ARG A 295 -37.42 -40.96 1.04
N SER A 296 -36.87 -41.28 2.20
CA SER A 296 -37.09 -42.56 2.89
C SER A 296 -37.57 -42.37 4.34
N ASN A 297 -37.78 -43.48 5.05
CA ASN A 297 -37.82 -43.54 6.51
C ASN A 297 -36.47 -44.11 7.02
N SER A 298 -36.36 -44.36 8.33
CA SER A 298 -35.12 -44.77 9.05
C SER A 298 -34.42 -46.08 8.61
N ASP A 299 -34.84 -46.70 7.50
CA ASP A 299 -34.13 -47.78 6.81
C ASP A 299 -33.53 -47.18 5.53
N GLN A 300 -32.22 -47.33 5.29
CA GLN A 300 -31.53 -46.81 4.08
C GLN A 300 -32.38 -46.96 2.81
N GLY A 301 -32.84 -45.81 2.31
CA GLY A 301 -33.57 -45.69 1.06
C GLY A 301 -32.63 -45.82 -0.14
N CYS A 302 -33.16 -46.41 -1.20
CA CYS A 302 -32.48 -46.55 -2.46
C CYS A 302 -33.45 -46.25 -3.61
N ILE A 303 -32.91 -45.71 -4.69
CA ILE A 303 -33.54 -45.61 -6.00
C ILE A 303 -32.92 -46.68 -6.92
N GLU A 304 -33.68 -47.20 -7.88
CA GLU A 304 -33.17 -48.18 -8.86
C GLU A 304 -33.56 -47.79 -10.29
N LEU A 305 -32.55 -47.74 -11.18
CA LEU A 305 -32.68 -47.47 -12.60
C LEU A 305 -31.89 -48.52 -13.39
N ASP A 306 -32.54 -49.20 -14.32
CA ASP A 306 -32.01 -50.32 -15.13
C ASP A 306 -31.25 -51.42 -14.33
N SER A 307 -31.76 -51.76 -13.15
CA SER A 307 -31.13 -52.68 -12.17
C SER A 307 -29.87 -52.16 -11.46
N THR A 308 -29.43 -50.93 -11.74
CA THR A 308 -28.42 -50.22 -10.94
C THR A 308 -29.12 -49.52 -9.78
N ARG A 309 -28.74 -49.89 -8.55
CA ARG A 309 -29.35 -49.36 -7.32
C ARG A 309 -28.41 -48.41 -6.60
N ILE A 310 -28.85 -47.16 -6.48
CA ILE A 310 -28.17 -46.08 -5.75
C ILE A 310 -28.84 -45.98 -4.38
N CYS A 311 -28.07 -45.99 -3.30
CA CYS A 311 -28.59 -46.01 -1.93
C CYS A 311 -28.01 -44.88 -1.10
N SER A 312 -28.85 -44.18 -0.34
CA SER A 312 -28.37 -43.14 0.59
C SER A 312 -27.48 -43.76 1.67
N GLN A 313 -26.40 -43.08 2.02
CA GLN A 313 -25.54 -43.45 3.16
C GLN A 313 -26.21 -43.11 4.52
N GLN A 314 -27.27 -42.29 4.50
CA GLN A 314 -27.97 -41.76 5.68
C GLN A 314 -29.11 -42.69 6.15
N THR A 315 -29.62 -42.43 7.37
CA THR A 315 -30.81 -43.10 7.92
C THR A 315 -31.79 -42.11 8.56
N GLY A 316 -32.34 -41.22 7.74
CA GLY A 316 -33.24 -40.13 8.16
C GLY A 316 -34.72 -40.33 7.81
N SER A 317 -35.48 -39.23 7.83
CA SER A 317 -36.77 -39.11 7.12
C SER A 317 -36.88 -37.77 6.37
N SER A 318 -35.69 -37.30 5.99
CA SER A 318 -35.35 -36.13 5.21
C SER A 318 -35.71 -36.30 3.74
N TRP A 319 -35.99 -35.19 3.06
CA TRP A 319 -35.78 -35.09 1.62
C TRP A 319 -34.29 -34.90 1.36
N ASN A 320 -33.78 -35.59 0.35
CA ASN A 320 -32.39 -35.54 -0.10
C ASN A 320 -32.40 -35.33 -1.61
N ILE A 321 -31.37 -34.72 -2.16
CA ILE A 321 -31.17 -34.54 -3.60
C ILE A 321 -30.56 -35.82 -4.17
N PHE A 322 -30.78 -36.12 -5.44
CA PHE A 322 -30.03 -37.16 -6.14
C PHE A 322 -29.66 -36.72 -7.56
N GLY A 323 -28.47 -37.12 -7.98
CA GLY A 323 -27.96 -36.95 -9.34
C GLY A 323 -27.68 -38.31 -9.98
N ILE A 324 -27.98 -38.47 -11.27
CA ILE A 324 -27.64 -39.68 -12.04
C ILE A 324 -27.13 -39.28 -13.42
N LYS A 325 -25.97 -39.80 -13.83
CA LYS A 325 -25.51 -39.75 -15.22
C LYS A 325 -25.83 -41.06 -15.94
N ILE A 326 -26.43 -40.99 -17.12
CA ILE A 326 -26.79 -42.15 -17.94
C ILE A 326 -26.32 -42.02 -19.40
N ASP A 327 -26.14 -43.17 -20.07
CA ASP A 327 -25.94 -43.24 -21.52
C ASP A 327 -27.28 -43.18 -22.30
N ASP A 328 -27.18 -43.13 -23.63
CA ASP A 328 -28.31 -43.09 -24.58
C ASP A 328 -29.28 -44.29 -24.49
N ARG A 329 -28.98 -45.31 -23.67
CA ARG A 329 -29.78 -46.54 -23.43
C ARG A 329 -30.36 -46.57 -22.01
N ALA A 330 -30.13 -45.51 -21.24
CA ALA A 330 -30.33 -45.41 -19.80
C ALA A 330 -29.58 -46.48 -18.99
N TYR A 331 -28.32 -46.76 -19.36
CA TYR A 331 -27.36 -47.38 -18.44
C TYR A 331 -26.72 -46.30 -17.57
N VAL A 332 -26.80 -46.47 -16.25
CA VAL A 332 -26.18 -45.59 -15.26
C VAL A 332 -24.65 -45.70 -15.34
N GLU A 333 -23.98 -44.58 -15.60
CA GLU A 333 -22.52 -44.46 -15.48
C GLU A 333 -22.12 -44.23 -14.02
N TRP A 334 -22.73 -43.22 -13.39
CA TRP A 334 -22.64 -42.91 -11.96
C TRP A 334 -23.97 -42.37 -11.45
N GLY A 335 -24.17 -42.41 -10.13
CA GLY A 335 -25.32 -41.78 -9.50
C GLY A 335 -25.18 -41.77 -7.97
N GLU A 336 -25.58 -40.67 -7.34
CA GLU A 336 -25.42 -40.41 -5.91
C GLU A 336 -26.68 -39.75 -5.31
N ILE A 337 -26.81 -39.81 -3.98
CA ILE A 337 -27.86 -39.14 -3.21
C ILE A 337 -27.17 -38.20 -2.21
N TRP A 338 -27.28 -36.90 -2.45
CA TRP A 338 -26.69 -35.82 -1.64
C TRP A 338 -27.74 -35.23 -0.69
N GLY A 339 -27.48 -35.26 0.62
CA GLY A 339 -28.43 -34.78 1.63
C GLY A 339 -28.20 -35.46 2.99
N GLY A 340 -28.78 -34.92 4.06
CA GLY A 340 -28.47 -35.27 5.45
C GLY A 340 -29.68 -35.52 6.35
N ASP A 341 -29.60 -35.04 7.59
CA ASP A 341 -30.67 -35.14 8.61
C ASP A 341 -31.78 -34.08 8.44
N ASN A 342 -31.57 -33.05 7.60
CA ASN A 342 -32.53 -31.96 7.31
C ASN A 342 -33.18 -32.20 5.93
N ASN A 343 -34.05 -31.30 5.44
CA ASN A 343 -34.59 -31.46 4.08
C ASN A 343 -33.73 -30.67 3.09
N GLU A 344 -33.21 -31.34 2.08
CA GLU A 344 -32.56 -30.74 0.91
C GLU A 344 -33.40 -31.03 -0.34
N TYR A 345 -33.54 -30.03 -1.20
CA TYR A 345 -34.30 -30.08 -2.46
C TYR A 345 -33.47 -29.48 -3.59
N GLY A 346 -33.20 -30.25 -4.64
CA GLY A 346 -32.64 -29.74 -5.90
C GLY A 346 -33.80 -29.48 -6.86
N HIS A 347 -33.79 -28.35 -7.54
CA HIS A 347 -34.88 -27.92 -8.42
C HIS A 347 -34.51 -28.08 -9.89
N GLU A 348 -33.31 -27.61 -10.23
CA GLU A 348 -32.95 -27.14 -11.56
C GLU A 348 -31.45 -27.45 -11.78
N LEU A 349 -31.11 -27.85 -13.00
CA LEU A 349 -29.85 -28.47 -13.42
C LEU A 349 -29.39 -27.84 -14.74
N GLU A 350 -28.09 -27.58 -14.88
CA GLU A 350 -27.55 -27.03 -16.13
C GLU A 350 -26.12 -27.54 -16.37
N ILE A 351 -25.72 -27.63 -17.64
CA ILE A 351 -24.38 -28.06 -18.04
C ILE A 351 -23.63 -26.87 -18.62
N GLY A 352 -22.57 -26.45 -17.91
CA GLY A 352 -21.75 -25.33 -18.36
C GLY A 352 -20.88 -25.64 -19.59
N PRO A 353 -20.25 -24.60 -20.18
CA PRO A 353 -19.51 -24.72 -21.42
C PRO A 353 -18.27 -25.63 -21.35
N ASN A 354 -17.78 -25.95 -20.14
CA ASN A 354 -16.64 -26.83 -19.90
C ASN A 354 -17.06 -28.29 -19.56
N GLY A 355 -18.37 -28.57 -19.44
CA GLY A 355 -18.90 -29.84 -18.96
C GLY A 355 -18.92 -29.97 -17.42
N GLU A 356 -18.90 -28.85 -16.73
CA GLU A 356 -19.33 -28.72 -15.33
C GLU A 356 -20.85 -28.92 -15.21
N ILE A 357 -21.28 -29.51 -14.10
CA ILE A 357 -22.69 -29.71 -13.77
C ILE A 357 -23.04 -28.72 -12.66
N VAL A 358 -23.91 -27.77 -12.95
CA VAL A 358 -24.40 -26.80 -11.97
C VAL A 358 -25.81 -27.20 -11.56
N LEU A 359 -26.13 -27.11 -10.27
CA LEU A 359 -27.50 -27.30 -9.79
C LEU A 359 -27.89 -26.27 -8.74
N ARG A 360 -29.16 -25.87 -8.79
CA ARG A 360 -29.81 -24.96 -7.85
C ARG A 360 -30.75 -25.72 -6.93
N GLY A 361 -30.83 -25.29 -5.68
CA GLY A 361 -31.76 -25.88 -4.73
C GLY A 361 -31.95 -25.08 -3.44
N TYR A 362 -32.66 -25.68 -2.47
CA TYR A 362 -32.77 -25.14 -1.12
C TYR A 362 -32.66 -26.21 -0.04
N ARG A 363 -32.30 -25.79 1.18
CA ARG A 363 -32.35 -26.64 2.39
C ARG A 363 -33.11 -26.01 3.55
N ASP A 364 -33.84 -26.80 4.33
CA ASP A 364 -34.61 -26.39 5.52
C ASP A 364 -33.73 -26.28 6.79
N GLY A 365 -32.55 -25.66 6.65
CA GLY A 365 -31.65 -25.29 7.75
C GLY A 365 -30.71 -26.39 8.24
N GLY A 366 -29.81 -26.03 9.16
CA GLY A 366 -28.71 -26.91 9.59
C GLY A 366 -27.51 -26.89 8.63
N ALA A 367 -26.52 -27.73 8.92
CA ALA A 367 -25.36 -27.95 8.05
C ALA A 367 -25.70 -28.97 6.96
N PHE A 368 -25.17 -28.74 5.76
CA PHE A 368 -25.08 -29.74 4.70
C PHE A 368 -24.11 -30.85 5.11
N LEU A 369 -24.07 -31.99 4.40
CA LEU A 369 -23.11 -33.07 4.74
C LEU A 369 -21.66 -32.75 4.36
N PHE A 370 -21.48 -31.78 3.47
CA PHE A 370 -20.21 -31.38 2.91
C PHE A 370 -19.89 -29.96 3.41
N GLY A 371 -18.72 -29.78 4.02
CA GLY A 371 -18.25 -28.52 4.64
C GLY A 371 -18.75 -28.24 6.08
N ASP A 372 -17.87 -27.65 6.90
CA ASP A 372 -18.13 -27.24 8.29
C ASP A 372 -18.92 -25.90 8.37
N TYR A 373 -20.07 -25.84 7.69
CA TYR A 373 -20.85 -24.59 7.53
C TYR A 373 -21.68 -24.22 8.77
N PRO A 374 -21.88 -22.90 9.04
CA PRO A 374 -22.49 -22.43 10.29
C PRO A 374 -23.97 -22.80 10.41
N THR A 375 -24.31 -23.50 11.50
CA THR A 375 -25.65 -24.03 11.80
C THR A 375 -26.67 -22.94 12.17
N THR A 376 -27.11 -22.18 11.16
CA THR A 376 -28.23 -21.24 11.27
C THR A 376 -29.59 -21.92 11.04
N SER A 377 -30.66 -21.32 11.58
CA SER A 377 -32.02 -21.86 11.53
C SER A 377 -32.91 -21.08 10.57
N GLY A 378 -33.30 -21.70 9.45
CA GLY A 378 -34.16 -21.13 8.41
C GLY A 378 -33.94 -21.84 7.09
N ARG A 379 -34.76 -21.55 6.08
CA ARG A 379 -34.52 -21.97 4.70
C ARG A 379 -33.30 -21.23 4.12
N ARG A 380 -32.56 -21.89 3.24
CA ARG A 380 -31.44 -21.35 2.44
C ARG A 380 -31.60 -21.82 1.01
N GLU A 381 -31.58 -20.93 0.03
CA GLU A 381 -31.24 -21.31 -1.34
C GLU A 381 -29.71 -21.51 -1.44
N PHE A 382 -29.28 -22.37 -2.33
CA PHE A 382 -27.88 -22.70 -2.56
C PHE A 382 -27.66 -23.04 -4.04
N VAL A 383 -26.42 -22.89 -4.49
CA VAL A 383 -25.95 -23.38 -5.79
C VAL A 383 -24.71 -24.24 -5.59
N ALA A 384 -24.55 -25.28 -6.41
CA ALA A 384 -23.49 -26.27 -6.29
C ALA A 384 -22.95 -26.65 -7.67
N GLN A 385 -21.63 -26.83 -7.76
CA GLN A 385 -20.95 -27.27 -8.97
C GLN A 385 -20.29 -28.64 -8.75
N PHE A 386 -20.49 -29.54 -9.70
CA PHE A 386 -19.90 -30.87 -9.75
C PHE A 386 -19.17 -31.04 -11.09
N ASN A 387 -18.18 -31.94 -11.14
CA ASN A 387 -17.56 -32.33 -12.40
C ASN A 387 -18.42 -33.38 -13.15
N SER A 388 -18.09 -33.69 -14.41
CA SER A 388 -18.80 -34.71 -15.21
C SER A 388 -18.66 -36.17 -14.69
N THR A 389 -17.81 -36.44 -13.69
CA THR A 389 -17.77 -37.71 -12.94
C THR A 389 -18.64 -37.72 -11.67
N GLY A 390 -19.30 -36.61 -11.34
CA GLY A 390 -20.20 -36.46 -10.20
C GLY A 390 -19.52 -36.06 -8.89
N ASP A 391 -18.22 -35.72 -8.92
CA ASP A 391 -17.52 -35.24 -7.72
C ASP A 391 -17.79 -33.74 -7.51
N GLU A 392 -18.21 -33.37 -6.30
CA GLU A 392 -18.37 -31.98 -5.85
C GLU A 392 -17.09 -31.17 -6.07
N GLN A 393 -17.21 -29.99 -6.69
CA GLN A 393 -16.14 -28.98 -6.75
C GLN A 393 -16.31 -27.99 -5.60
N TRP A 394 -17.51 -27.42 -5.46
CA TRP A 394 -17.87 -26.49 -4.39
C TRP A 394 -19.40 -26.36 -4.23
N ILE A 395 -19.83 -25.86 -3.07
CA ILE A 395 -21.24 -25.55 -2.75
C ILE A 395 -21.31 -24.21 -2.01
N ARG A 396 -22.20 -23.32 -2.43
CA ARG A 396 -22.38 -21.96 -1.91
C ARG A 396 -23.81 -21.74 -1.41
N ASP A 397 -23.97 -21.31 -0.15
CA ASP A 397 -25.23 -20.70 0.33
C ASP A 397 -25.39 -19.34 -0.36
N LEU A 398 -26.54 -19.13 -1.00
CA LEU A 398 -26.88 -17.84 -1.61
C LEU A 398 -27.35 -16.83 -0.55
N ALA A 399 -27.51 -15.57 -0.95
CA ALA A 399 -27.89 -14.45 -0.12
C ALA A 399 -29.22 -14.67 0.65
N MET A 400 -29.38 -13.96 1.77
CA MET A 400 -30.50 -14.14 2.70
C MET A 400 -31.79 -13.38 2.31
N CYS A 401 -32.27 -13.57 1.08
CA CYS A 401 -33.60 -13.11 0.67
C CYS A 401 -34.73 -14.05 1.17
N CYS A 402 -35.98 -13.73 0.82
CA CYS A 402 -37.16 -14.24 1.54
C CYS A 402 -37.56 -15.70 1.26
N TYR A 403 -38.47 -16.22 2.11
CA TYR A 403 -39.08 -17.55 1.98
C TYR A 403 -39.83 -17.71 0.63
N SER A 404 -39.16 -18.23 -0.41
CA SER A 404 -39.83 -18.98 -1.47
C SER A 404 -40.46 -20.24 -0.87
N HIS A 405 -41.69 -20.53 -1.27
CA HIS A 405 -42.49 -21.63 -0.74
C HIS A 405 -43.04 -22.59 -1.81
N ASP A 406 -42.98 -22.18 -3.07
CA ASP A 406 -43.56 -22.85 -4.24
C ASP A 406 -42.43 -23.25 -5.21
N LYS A 407 -42.64 -24.31 -6.01
CA LYS A 407 -41.56 -24.93 -6.80
C LYS A 407 -41.09 -24.12 -8.01
N ASN A 408 -41.84 -23.10 -8.39
CA ASN A 408 -41.79 -22.43 -9.70
C ASN A 408 -41.33 -20.96 -9.59
N GLU A 409 -40.56 -20.61 -8.55
CA GLU A 409 -40.08 -19.23 -8.32
C GLU A 409 -38.55 -19.15 -8.51
N GLY A 410 -38.13 -18.38 -9.52
CA GLY A 410 -36.74 -18.18 -9.92
C GLY A 410 -36.18 -19.28 -10.82
N GLY A 411 -35.00 -19.04 -11.38
CA GLY A 411 -34.32 -19.92 -12.35
C GLY A 411 -32.78 -19.88 -12.26
N LEU A 412 -32.12 -20.68 -13.09
CA LEU A 412 -30.67 -20.84 -13.24
C LEU A 412 -30.25 -20.51 -14.69
N SER A 413 -29.05 -19.96 -14.87
CA SER A 413 -28.37 -19.94 -16.18
C SER A 413 -26.84 -19.96 -16.00
N VAL A 414 -26.11 -20.72 -16.83
CA VAL A 414 -24.65 -20.76 -16.88
C VAL A 414 -24.17 -20.10 -18.17
N GLY A 415 -23.62 -18.90 -18.03
CA GLY A 415 -23.08 -18.14 -19.16
C GLY A 415 -21.69 -18.60 -19.61
N PRO A 416 -21.02 -17.77 -20.44
CA PRO A 416 -19.63 -17.97 -20.80
C PRO A 416 -18.72 -18.17 -19.58
N GLU A 417 -17.59 -18.84 -19.80
CA GLU A 417 -16.53 -19.10 -18.80
C GLU A 417 -16.99 -19.90 -17.56
N GLY A 418 -18.26 -20.35 -17.51
CA GLY A 418 -18.86 -20.99 -16.35
C GLY A 418 -19.37 -20.00 -15.30
N LYS A 419 -19.57 -18.72 -15.65
CA LYS A 419 -20.19 -17.71 -14.77
C LYS A 419 -21.67 -18.03 -14.57
N ILE A 420 -22.09 -18.23 -13.31
CA ILE A 420 -23.41 -18.77 -12.95
C ILE A 420 -24.33 -17.63 -12.52
N TYR A 421 -25.58 -17.65 -12.98
CA TYR A 421 -26.60 -16.67 -12.64
C TYR A 421 -27.79 -17.37 -12.01
N VAL A 422 -28.19 -16.92 -10.82
CA VAL A 422 -29.34 -17.47 -10.08
C VAL A 422 -30.36 -16.38 -9.81
N VAL A 423 -31.59 -16.57 -10.31
CA VAL A 423 -32.73 -15.75 -9.90
C VAL A 423 -33.33 -16.34 -8.62
N MET A 424 -33.38 -15.50 -7.59
CA MET A 424 -34.17 -15.73 -6.38
C MET A 424 -35.36 -14.75 -6.35
N LYS A 425 -36.27 -14.96 -5.40
CA LYS A 425 -37.58 -14.28 -5.36
C LYS A 425 -37.54 -12.73 -5.40
N GLU A 426 -36.50 -12.12 -4.82
CA GLU A 426 -36.34 -10.66 -4.70
C GLU A 426 -34.93 -10.18 -5.08
N GLU A 427 -34.04 -11.09 -5.50
CA GLU A 427 -32.61 -10.83 -5.76
C GLU A 427 -32.12 -11.69 -6.94
N ILE A 428 -31.19 -11.18 -7.74
CA ILE A 428 -30.43 -11.96 -8.74
C ILE A 428 -29.00 -12.07 -8.21
N GLU A 429 -28.50 -13.28 -7.96
CA GLU A 429 -27.11 -13.49 -7.54
C GLU A 429 -26.28 -14.06 -8.69
N THR A 430 -25.22 -13.35 -9.06
CA THR A 430 -24.20 -13.79 -10.03
C THR A 430 -23.03 -14.37 -9.26
N VAL A 431 -22.54 -15.55 -9.65
CA VAL A 431 -21.50 -16.32 -8.95
C VAL A 431 -20.39 -16.71 -9.94
N SER A 432 -19.13 -16.53 -9.53
CA SER A 432 -17.97 -16.93 -10.35
C SER A 432 -17.87 -18.45 -10.51
N ALA A 433 -17.20 -18.92 -11.57
CA ALA A 433 -17.09 -20.34 -11.91
C ALA A 433 -16.38 -21.19 -10.81
N ASP A 434 -15.53 -20.55 -9.99
CA ASP A 434 -14.83 -21.13 -8.84
C ASP A 434 -15.66 -21.10 -7.53
N GLY A 435 -16.86 -20.50 -7.57
CA GLY A 435 -17.74 -20.33 -6.41
C GLY A 435 -17.24 -19.37 -5.34
N MET A 436 -16.14 -18.64 -5.55
CA MET A 436 -15.53 -17.78 -4.54
C MET A 436 -16.18 -16.39 -4.47
N ARG A 437 -16.45 -15.76 -5.61
CA ARG A 437 -17.04 -14.41 -5.71
C ARG A 437 -18.55 -14.53 -5.99
N SER A 438 -19.34 -13.59 -5.45
CA SER A 438 -20.71 -13.38 -5.91
C SER A 438 -21.20 -11.96 -5.62
N ILE A 439 -22.08 -11.48 -6.48
CA ILE A 439 -22.68 -10.15 -6.42
C ILE A 439 -24.20 -10.31 -6.56
N SER A 440 -24.95 -9.73 -5.63
CA SER A 440 -26.42 -9.76 -5.61
C SER A 440 -27.00 -8.40 -6.01
N TRP A 441 -27.98 -8.45 -6.91
CA TRP A 441 -28.71 -7.30 -7.43
C TRP A 441 -30.17 -7.36 -6.95
N ASP A 442 -30.62 -6.31 -6.27
CA ASP A 442 -32.01 -6.17 -5.79
C ASP A 442 -32.98 -6.08 -6.99
N SER A 443 -33.80 -7.11 -7.20
CA SER A 443 -34.73 -7.18 -8.34
C SER A 443 -36.11 -6.61 -8.02
N ASP A 444 -36.42 -6.38 -6.73
CA ASP A 444 -37.58 -5.64 -6.26
C ASP A 444 -37.14 -4.38 -5.49
N PRO A 445 -36.75 -3.30 -6.19
CA PRO A 445 -36.53 -2.00 -5.57
C PRO A 445 -37.85 -1.50 -4.99
N LYS A 446 -38.10 -1.83 -3.72
CA LYS A 446 -39.33 -1.60 -2.94
C LYS A 446 -39.65 -0.12 -2.76
N ASP A 447 -40.07 0.52 -3.84
CA ASP A 447 -40.48 1.92 -3.90
C ASP A 447 -41.77 2.15 -3.10
N ASP A 448 -41.87 3.32 -2.48
CA ASP A 448 -42.99 3.75 -1.60
C ASP A 448 -44.34 3.90 -2.35
N ASP A 449 -44.41 3.57 -3.65
CA ASP A 449 -45.62 3.62 -4.49
C ASP A 449 -46.36 2.28 -4.62
N GLY A 450 -45.67 1.16 -4.40
CA GLY A 450 -46.24 -0.19 -4.32
C GLY A 450 -46.29 -0.96 -5.64
N THR A 451 -45.33 -0.77 -6.55
CA THR A 451 -45.04 -1.79 -7.58
C THR A 451 -44.35 -3.01 -6.97
N ASP A 452 -44.68 -4.21 -7.45
CA ASP A 452 -44.05 -5.49 -7.09
C ASP A 452 -43.56 -6.11 -8.41
N LEU A 453 -42.25 -6.06 -8.63
CA LEU A 453 -41.55 -6.58 -9.82
C LEU A 453 -40.93 -7.93 -9.47
N ARG A 454 -41.14 -8.94 -10.33
CA ARG A 454 -40.58 -10.28 -10.14
C ARG A 454 -39.88 -10.75 -11.40
N VAL A 455 -38.73 -11.37 -11.21
CA VAL A 455 -38.04 -12.19 -12.20
C VAL A 455 -38.37 -13.63 -11.87
N ASN A 456 -38.91 -14.37 -12.83
CA ASN A 456 -39.34 -15.75 -12.66
C ASN A 456 -38.44 -16.73 -13.43
N GLY A 457 -37.84 -16.29 -14.55
CA GLY A 457 -36.89 -17.06 -15.35
C GLY A 457 -35.78 -16.20 -15.97
N ILE A 458 -34.67 -16.84 -16.29
CA ILE A 458 -33.41 -16.25 -16.78
C ILE A 458 -32.79 -17.14 -17.86
N HIS A 459 -32.05 -16.53 -18.79
CA HIS A 459 -31.19 -17.25 -19.72
C HIS A 459 -30.05 -16.33 -20.17
N VAL A 460 -28.83 -16.86 -20.31
CA VAL A 460 -27.64 -16.13 -20.79
C VAL A 460 -27.11 -16.81 -22.04
N ASP A 461 -26.94 -16.06 -23.14
CA ASP A 461 -26.40 -16.63 -24.39
C ASP A 461 -24.86 -16.74 -24.41
N GLU A 462 -24.33 -17.44 -25.41
CA GLU A 462 -22.88 -17.66 -25.62
C GLU A 462 -22.02 -16.38 -25.69
N ASN A 463 -22.63 -15.19 -25.72
CA ASN A 463 -21.97 -13.88 -25.76
C ASN A 463 -22.12 -13.10 -24.43
N GLY A 464 -22.59 -13.75 -23.36
CA GLY A 464 -22.84 -13.12 -22.06
C GLY A 464 -24.08 -12.23 -22.04
N THR A 465 -24.93 -12.28 -23.07
CA THR A 465 -26.15 -11.46 -23.11
C THR A 465 -27.23 -12.08 -22.23
N MET A 466 -27.79 -11.31 -21.29
CA MET A 466 -28.84 -11.82 -20.40
C MET A 466 -30.24 -11.46 -20.89
N TYR A 467 -31.12 -12.47 -20.83
CA TYR A 467 -32.55 -12.36 -21.06
C TYR A 467 -33.27 -12.73 -19.76
N GLN A 468 -34.22 -11.89 -19.34
CA GLN A 468 -34.99 -12.11 -18.11
C GLN A 468 -36.47 -12.00 -18.38
N VAL A 469 -37.24 -12.89 -17.75
CA VAL A 469 -38.70 -12.91 -17.81
C VAL A 469 -39.31 -12.95 -16.43
N GLY A 470 -40.52 -12.45 -16.33
CA GLY A 470 -41.30 -12.51 -15.11
C GLY A 470 -42.59 -11.71 -15.23
N SER A 471 -42.99 -11.13 -14.11
CA SER A 471 -44.24 -10.40 -13.99
C SER A 471 -44.11 -9.12 -13.16
N ILE A 472 -45.09 -8.23 -13.26
CA ILE A 472 -45.17 -7.00 -12.48
C ILE A 472 -46.61 -6.60 -12.11
N ASP A 473 -46.83 -6.41 -10.82
CA ASP A 473 -48.00 -5.69 -10.29
C ASP A 473 -47.73 -4.18 -10.32
N GLY A 474 -47.94 -3.52 -11.47
CA GLY A 474 -47.78 -2.05 -11.54
C GLY A 474 -47.53 -1.46 -12.92
N THR A 475 -46.67 -0.43 -12.98
CA THR A 475 -46.28 0.23 -14.24
C THR A 475 -44.78 0.52 -14.25
N LEU A 476 -44.02 -0.42 -14.81
CA LEU A 476 -42.57 -0.31 -14.96
C LEU A 476 -42.22 0.87 -15.88
N ASN A 477 -41.27 1.72 -15.46
CA ASN A 477 -40.78 2.86 -16.23
C ASN A 477 -39.29 2.72 -16.62
N LEU A 478 -38.83 1.47 -16.83
CA LEU A 478 -37.49 1.21 -17.36
C LEU A 478 -37.30 1.86 -18.74
N PHE A 479 -36.09 2.40 -18.95
CA PHE A 479 -35.60 2.99 -20.20
C PHE A 479 -36.47 4.12 -20.82
N ASN A 480 -37.45 4.67 -20.09
CA ASN A 480 -38.52 5.55 -20.63
C ASN A 480 -39.37 4.91 -21.75
N GLN A 481 -39.36 3.59 -21.93
CA GLN A 481 -39.93 2.92 -23.12
C GLN A 481 -41.34 2.33 -22.89
N LEU A 482 -41.65 1.85 -21.68
CA LEU A 482 -42.80 0.96 -21.48
C LEU A 482 -44.10 1.69 -21.08
N THR A 483 -45.25 1.12 -21.46
CA THR A 483 -46.59 1.58 -21.02
C THR A 483 -47.53 0.37 -20.93
N LEU A 484 -47.36 -0.40 -19.85
CA LEU A 484 -48.19 -1.56 -19.50
C LEU A 484 -49.68 -1.21 -19.32
N HIS A 485 -50.54 -2.22 -19.31
CA HIS A 485 -51.97 -2.04 -19.53
C HIS A 485 -52.74 -1.82 -18.23
N GLY A 486 -54.06 -1.70 -18.33
CA GLY A 486 -54.92 -1.30 -17.20
C GLY A 486 -55.21 -2.42 -16.19
N GLY A 487 -54.41 -3.47 -16.16
CA GLY A 487 -54.55 -4.64 -15.29
C GLY A 487 -53.88 -4.48 -13.93
N ASN A 488 -53.65 -5.62 -13.26
CA ASN A 488 -52.62 -5.78 -12.23
C ASN A 488 -52.04 -7.19 -12.47
N HIS A 489 -50.71 -7.31 -12.44
CA HIS A 489 -49.95 -8.50 -12.82
C HIS A 489 -49.89 -8.75 -14.34
N ASP A 490 -49.15 -7.88 -15.05
CA ASP A 490 -48.74 -8.09 -16.46
C ASP A 490 -47.39 -8.83 -16.52
N ALA A 491 -47.11 -9.59 -17.57
CA ALA A 491 -45.81 -10.22 -17.81
C ALA A 491 -44.83 -9.33 -18.61
N TRP A 492 -43.54 -9.66 -18.59
CA TRP A 492 -42.50 -8.93 -19.32
C TRP A 492 -41.32 -9.82 -19.76
N ILE A 493 -40.56 -9.32 -20.73
CA ILE A 493 -39.28 -9.85 -21.22
C ILE A 493 -38.30 -8.68 -21.41
N SER A 494 -37.11 -8.78 -20.82
CA SER A 494 -36.00 -7.84 -21.06
C SER A 494 -34.81 -8.54 -21.73
N LYS A 495 -33.98 -7.71 -22.37
CA LYS A 495 -32.62 -8.03 -22.78
C LYS A 495 -31.71 -6.96 -22.23
N TYR A 496 -30.65 -7.35 -21.52
CA TYR A 496 -29.60 -6.44 -21.09
C TYR A 496 -28.22 -7.12 -21.16
N TYR A 497 -27.20 -6.29 -20.97
CA TYR A 497 -25.82 -6.72 -20.82
C TYR A 497 -25.44 -6.45 -19.36
N PRO A 498 -24.99 -7.47 -18.60
CA PRO A 498 -24.45 -7.26 -17.26
C PRO A 498 -23.29 -6.26 -17.26
N ASP A 499 -23.12 -5.60 -16.14
CA ASP A 499 -22.13 -4.57 -15.79
C ASP A 499 -21.84 -4.90 -14.32
N THR A 500 -20.82 -5.74 -14.10
CA THR A 500 -20.68 -6.53 -12.87
C THR A 500 -20.08 -5.72 -11.71
N ASP A 501 -19.14 -4.83 -11.99
CA ASP A 501 -18.53 -3.96 -10.97
C ASP A 501 -19.25 -2.60 -10.81
N GLY A 502 -19.96 -2.14 -11.85
CA GLY A 502 -20.71 -0.88 -11.87
C GLY A 502 -19.98 0.30 -12.51
N ASP A 503 -18.88 0.08 -13.26
CA ASP A 503 -18.08 1.15 -13.86
C ASP A 503 -18.78 1.86 -15.05
N GLY A 504 -19.68 1.15 -15.74
CA GLY A 504 -20.45 1.62 -16.90
C GLY A 504 -20.08 0.99 -18.25
N ILE A 505 -19.14 0.05 -18.28
CA ILE A 505 -18.83 -0.85 -19.39
C ILE A 505 -19.50 -2.21 -19.10
N PRO A 506 -20.20 -2.85 -20.06
CA PRO A 506 -20.80 -4.16 -19.80
C PRO A 506 -19.78 -5.30 -19.89
N ASP A 507 -19.85 -6.31 -19.02
CA ASP A 507 -18.98 -7.50 -18.87
C ASP A 507 -18.30 -8.04 -20.14
N LYS A 508 -19.05 -8.02 -21.27
CA LYS A 508 -18.67 -8.60 -22.56
C LYS A 508 -18.04 -7.61 -23.55
N ASP A 509 -17.85 -6.36 -23.14
CA ASP A 509 -17.02 -5.31 -23.76
C ASP A 509 -15.91 -4.84 -22.78
N ASP A 510 -15.78 -5.51 -21.62
CA ASP A 510 -15.03 -5.09 -20.44
C ASP A 510 -13.82 -6.02 -20.22
N ASN A 511 -12.61 -5.43 -20.12
CA ASN A 511 -11.38 -6.17 -19.89
C ASN A 511 -11.06 -6.46 -18.41
N CYS A 512 -11.80 -5.87 -17.45
CA CYS A 512 -11.66 -6.13 -16.01
C CYS A 512 -13.01 -6.26 -15.28
N ASN A 513 -13.87 -7.16 -15.77
CA ASN A 513 -15.28 -7.40 -15.36
C ASN A 513 -15.62 -7.69 -13.87
N GLU A 514 -14.72 -7.42 -12.93
CA GLU A 514 -14.96 -7.39 -11.48
C GLU A 514 -14.22 -6.23 -10.74
N ASN A 515 -13.51 -5.33 -11.44
CA ASN A 515 -12.62 -4.28 -10.90
C ASN A 515 -12.76 -2.92 -11.65
N GLU A 516 -13.54 -1.95 -11.11
CA GLU A 516 -13.92 -0.68 -11.81
C GLU A 516 -12.78 0.04 -12.58
N ASN A 517 -12.69 -0.09 -13.92
CA ASN A 517 -11.64 0.52 -14.77
C ASN A 517 -12.18 1.29 -16.01
N ILE A 518 -12.88 2.40 -15.76
CA ILE A 518 -13.65 3.21 -16.74
C ILE A 518 -12.87 3.68 -18.00
N ASP A 519 -11.54 3.71 -17.96
CA ASP A 519 -10.69 4.01 -19.11
C ASP A 519 -10.34 2.80 -20.00
N GLN A 520 -10.58 1.58 -19.54
CA GLN A 520 -10.38 0.31 -20.27
C GLN A 520 -8.98 0.25 -20.89
N SER A 521 -7.99 0.49 -20.02
CA SER A 521 -6.57 0.42 -20.36
C SER A 521 -6.13 -1.05 -20.42
N ASP A 522 -5.29 -1.32 -21.40
CA ASP A 522 -4.83 -2.63 -21.89
C ASP A 522 -3.50 -2.36 -22.59
N TYR A 523 -2.39 -2.53 -21.86
CA TYR A 523 -1.06 -2.10 -22.30
C TYR A 523 -0.50 -2.96 -23.44
N ASP A 524 -0.58 -4.29 -23.33
CA ASP A 524 0.02 -5.25 -24.27
C ASP A 524 -0.92 -5.71 -25.41
N ASN A 525 -2.24 -5.55 -25.22
CA ASN A 525 -3.33 -5.94 -26.12
C ASN A 525 -3.58 -7.47 -26.16
N ASP A 526 -3.38 -8.15 -25.03
CA ASP A 526 -3.87 -9.52 -24.71
C ASP A 526 -5.41 -9.58 -24.66
N GLY A 527 -6.03 -8.65 -23.92
CA GLY A 527 -7.47 -8.55 -23.69
C GLY A 527 -7.91 -8.59 -22.23
N ILE A 528 -7.01 -8.87 -21.28
CA ILE A 528 -7.12 -8.47 -19.86
C ILE A 528 -6.80 -6.96 -19.76
N GLY A 529 -7.15 -6.30 -18.65
CA GLY A 529 -6.88 -4.87 -18.43
C GLY A 529 -5.92 -4.57 -17.28
N ASP A 530 -5.30 -3.39 -17.32
CA ASP A 530 -4.20 -2.99 -16.43
C ASP A 530 -4.52 -3.00 -14.91
N LEU A 531 -5.80 -3.15 -14.53
CA LEU A 531 -6.28 -3.20 -13.15
C LEU A 531 -6.57 -4.63 -12.64
N CYS A 532 -6.48 -5.64 -13.51
CA CYS A 532 -6.83 -7.02 -13.21
C CYS A 532 -5.86 -8.07 -13.79
N ASP A 533 -4.91 -7.67 -14.63
CA ASP A 533 -3.74 -8.51 -14.94
C ASP A 533 -2.82 -8.67 -13.70
N GLU A 534 -1.93 -9.66 -13.77
CA GLU A 534 -0.80 -9.82 -12.86
C GLU A 534 0.56 -9.53 -13.56
N ASP A 535 0.61 -9.41 -14.90
CA ASP A 535 1.80 -9.27 -15.76
C ASP A 535 1.50 -8.32 -16.95
N ASN A 536 1.58 -7.00 -16.73
CA ASN A 536 1.03 -5.98 -17.63
C ASN A 536 1.70 -5.81 -19.00
N ASP A 537 2.90 -6.38 -19.23
CA ASP A 537 3.57 -6.34 -20.54
C ASP A 537 3.86 -7.74 -21.16
N ASN A 538 3.37 -8.79 -20.48
CA ASN A 538 3.45 -10.22 -20.80
C ASN A 538 4.89 -10.78 -20.88
N ASP A 539 5.76 -10.28 -20.01
CA ASP A 539 7.17 -10.64 -19.89
C ASP A 539 7.39 -11.98 -19.14
N SER A 540 6.46 -12.38 -18.26
CA SER A 540 6.53 -13.50 -17.28
C SER A 540 7.12 -13.20 -15.89
N ILE A 541 7.52 -11.96 -15.58
CA ILE A 541 7.54 -11.41 -14.23
C ILE A 541 6.13 -10.85 -13.91
N VAL A 542 5.80 -10.64 -12.63
CA VAL A 542 4.49 -10.09 -12.22
C VAL A 542 4.68 -8.70 -11.61
N ASP A 543 3.80 -7.75 -11.92
CA ASP A 543 3.82 -6.31 -11.57
C ASP A 543 4.34 -5.93 -10.17
N GLN A 544 4.12 -6.80 -9.17
CA GLN A 544 4.54 -6.59 -7.79
C GLN A 544 6.03 -6.89 -7.51
N TYR A 545 6.73 -7.47 -8.48
CA TYR A 545 8.14 -7.84 -8.49
C TYR A 545 8.85 -7.36 -9.77
N ASP A 546 8.18 -6.53 -10.56
CA ASP A 546 8.67 -5.91 -11.79
C ASP A 546 8.99 -4.44 -11.52
N ASP A 547 10.19 -3.97 -11.86
CA ASP A 547 10.57 -2.56 -11.77
C ASP A 547 10.27 -1.79 -13.10
N CYS A 548 9.88 -2.50 -14.16
CA CYS A 548 9.47 -2.03 -15.49
C CYS A 548 8.03 -2.41 -15.96
N PRO A 549 6.96 -2.42 -15.14
CA PRO A 549 5.62 -2.99 -15.45
C PRO A 549 4.75 -2.26 -16.51
N GLU A 550 5.36 -1.42 -17.36
CA GLU A 550 4.80 -0.92 -18.63
C GLU A 550 5.94 -0.90 -19.69
N GLY A 551 6.60 -2.05 -19.92
CA GLY A 551 7.86 -2.22 -20.70
C GLY A 551 7.73 -2.41 -22.23
N GLU A 552 8.77 -2.92 -22.92
CA GLU A 552 8.76 -3.21 -24.37
C GLU A 552 8.16 -4.59 -24.68
N ILE A 553 6.82 -4.68 -24.62
CA ILE A 553 5.98 -5.85 -24.93
C ILE A 553 6.53 -6.85 -25.98
N GLY A 554 6.39 -8.14 -25.67
CA GLY A 554 6.63 -9.23 -26.63
C GLY A 554 8.05 -9.79 -26.69
N TRP A 555 8.78 -9.69 -25.58
CA TRP A 555 9.94 -10.52 -25.24
C TRP A 555 9.54 -11.49 -24.11
N THR A 556 10.44 -11.86 -23.20
CA THR A 556 10.16 -12.59 -21.96
C THR A 556 11.41 -12.55 -21.06
N SER A 557 11.25 -12.39 -19.74
CA SER A 557 12.34 -12.42 -18.78
C SER A 557 13.08 -13.75 -18.86
N THR A 558 14.39 -13.65 -19.12
CA THR A 558 15.33 -14.76 -19.11
C THR A 558 16.72 -14.22 -18.85
N LYS A 559 17.60 -15.01 -18.22
CA LYS A 559 19.05 -14.76 -17.99
C LYS A 559 19.94 -14.58 -19.24
N SER A 560 19.43 -13.91 -20.27
CA SER A 560 20.04 -13.55 -21.55
C SER A 560 19.28 -12.41 -22.27
N THR A 561 18.43 -11.70 -21.54
CA THR A 561 17.53 -10.60 -21.95
C THR A 561 17.07 -9.75 -20.76
N ASP A 562 17.10 -10.35 -19.56
CA ASP A 562 16.96 -9.81 -18.20
C ASP A 562 17.91 -10.64 -17.30
N PHE A 563 19.01 -10.05 -16.83
CA PHE A 563 20.09 -10.79 -16.16
C PHE A 563 19.81 -11.14 -14.69
N ASP A 564 19.32 -10.20 -13.88
CA ASP A 564 19.06 -10.38 -12.45
C ASP A 564 17.68 -11.01 -12.14
N ASN A 565 16.70 -10.75 -13.00
CA ASN A 565 15.31 -11.24 -13.07
C ASN A 565 14.30 -10.28 -12.38
N ASP A 566 14.44 -8.98 -12.64
CA ASP A 566 13.59 -7.87 -12.14
C ASP A 566 12.52 -7.35 -13.12
N GLY A 567 12.42 -7.89 -14.34
CA GLY A 567 11.43 -7.47 -15.36
C GLY A 567 11.88 -6.31 -16.25
N CYS A 568 12.93 -5.57 -15.89
CA CYS A 568 13.59 -4.65 -16.81
C CYS A 568 14.49 -5.41 -17.81
N LYS A 569 14.71 -4.78 -18.96
CA LYS A 569 15.30 -5.43 -20.14
C LYS A 569 16.67 -4.86 -20.47
N ASP A 570 17.72 -5.67 -20.29
CA ASP A 570 19.15 -5.33 -20.44
C ASP A 570 19.39 -4.35 -21.61
N SER A 571 18.81 -4.68 -22.77
CA SER A 571 19.20 -4.06 -24.04
C SER A 571 18.62 -2.66 -24.32
N SER A 572 17.74 -2.15 -23.44
CA SER A 572 16.84 -1.05 -23.83
C SER A 572 16.14 -0.30 -22.70
N GLU A 573 15.89 -0.90 -21.54
CA GLU A 573 14.97 -0.37 -20.53
C GLU A 573 15.55 -0.38 -19.11
N ASP A 574 16.44 -1.33 -18.81
CA ASP A 574 17.39 -1.16 -17.73
C ASP A 574 18.58 -0.26 -18.14
N ASP A 575 19.28 0.29 -17.14
CA ASP A 575 20.60 0.94 -17.19
C ASP A 575 21.48 0.37 -16.01
N ASN A 576 21.22 -0.85 -15.48
CA ASN A 576 21.72 -1.38 -14.20
C ASN A 576 21.66 -2.94 -14.04
N ASP A 577 21.95 -3.72 -15.10
CA ASP A 577 21.65 -5.16 -15.33
C ASP A 577 21.77 -6.19 -14.16
N ASP A 578 22.54 -5.95 -13.08
CA ASP A 578 22.74 -6.92 -11.98
C ASP A 578 22.15 -6.49 -10.61
N ASN A 579 21.50 -5.32 -10.57
CA ASN A 579 20.91 -4.65 -9.40
C ASN A 579 21.85 -4.34 -8.22
N ASP A 580 23.17 -4.22 -8.41
CA ASP A 580 24.07 -3.75 -7.34
C ASP A 580 23.83 -2.28 -6.92
N ARG A 581 23.29 -1.47 -7.86
CA ARG A 581 22.96 -0.01 -7.84
C ARG A 581 24.00 0.90 -8.50
N VAL A 582 24.96 0.36 -9.23
CA VAL A 582 25.98 1.04 -10.02
C VAL A 582 25.71 0.76 -11.51
N THR A 583 24.98 1.66 -12.15
CA THR A 583 24.65 1.60 -13.59
C THR A 583 25.84 1.15 -14.46
N ASP A 584 25.65 0.28 -15.45
CA ASP A 584 26.69 -0.35 -16.29
C ASP A 584 27.62 0.61 -17.06
N PHE A 585 27.27 1.90 -17.18
CA PHE A 585 28.21 2.92 -17.67
C PHE A 585 29.34 3.25 -16.68
N ASN A 586 29.11 3.08 -15.38
CA ASN A 586 30.01 3.44 -14.27
C ASN A 586 30.63 2.21 -13.59
N ASP A 587 29.90 1.09 -13.55
CA ASP A 587 30.41 -0.20 -13.07
C ASP A 587 31.57 -0.71 -13.95
N ARG A 588 32.48 -1.47 -13.35
CA ARG A 588 33.62 -2.13 -13.99
C ARG A 588 33.48 -3.66 -14.08
N CYS A 589 32.55 -4.24 -13.32
CA CYS A 589 32.30 -5.68 -13.24
C CYS A 589 31.20 -6.18 -14.19
N ASP A 590 30.54 -5.28 -14.93
CA ASP A 590 29.28 -5.47 -15.66
C ASP A 590 29.17 -6.78 -16.47
N PRO A 591 28.02 -7.47 -16.44
CA PRO A 591 27.86 -8.79 -17.04
C PRO A 591 27.85 -8.81 -18.58
N GLU A 592 27.45 -7.72 -19.26
CA GLU A 592 27.51 -7.58 -20.72
C GLU A 592 28.97 -7.42 -21.19
N THR A 593 29.83 -6.68 -20.47
CA THR A 593 31.23 -6.45 -20.90
C THR A 593 32.31 -7.32 -20.23
N ASN A 594 32.12 -7.81 -19.00
CA ASN A 594 33.09 -8.66 -18.28
C ASN A 594 32.60 -10.11 -18.08
N THR A 595 32.91 -10.99 -19.04
CA THR A 595 32.50 -12.41 -19.08
C THR A 595 33.06 -13.33 -17.96
N ASN A 596 33.61 -12.81 -16.86
CA ASN A 596 34.15 -13.57 -15.74
C ASN A 596 33.10 -13.88 -14.65
N ASP A 597 32.08 -13.03 -14.43
CA ASP A 597 31.14 -13.15 -13.30
C ASP A 597 30.17 -14.37 -13.36
N HIS A 598 30.17 -15.11 -14.47
CA HIS A 598 29.37 -16.34 -14.72
C HIS A 598 29.45 -17.51 -13.68
N LEU A 599 29.86 -17.29 -12.42
CA LEU A 599 30.12 -18.26 -11.37
C LEU A 599 29.45 -18.02 -10.01
N TYR A 600 28.88 -16.84 -9.70
CA TYR A 600 28.38 -16.55 -8.33
C TYR A 600 26.86 -16.43 -8.17
N LEU A 601 26.12 -15.85 -9.13
CA LEU A 601 24.66 -15.69 -9.05
C LEU A 601 23.85 -17.00 -9.11
N GLU A 602 24.46 -18.17 -9.37
CA GLU A 602 23.82 -19.49 -9.18
C GLU A 602 23.41 -19.79 -7.71
N SER A 603 23.76 -18.92 -6.75
CA SER A 603 23.66 -19.21 -5.31
C SER A 603 22.68 -18.36 -4.48
N GLY A 604 22.03 -17.34 -5.07
CA GLY A 604 20.96 -16.57 -4.43
C GLY A 604 21.43 -15.62 -3.32
N PHE A 605 22.35 -14.70 -3.66
CA PHE A 605 22.90 -13.66 -2.77
C PHE A 605 22.59 -12.24 -3.28
N SER A 606 21.31 -11.95 -3.55
CA SER A 606 20.79 -10.61 -3.86
C SER A 606 20.67 -9.73 -2.59
N ASP A 607 21.66 -9.78 -1.70
CA ASP A 607 21.59 -9.28 -0.32
C ASP A 607 22.99 -8.90 0.21
N TRP A 608 23.83 -8.30 -0.64
CA TRP A 608 25.02 -7.57 -0.23
C TRP A 608 24.68 -6.07 -0.20
N GLU A 609 24.41 -5.53 0.99
CA GLU A 609 24.09 -4.09 1.14
C GLU A 609 25.33 -3.22 0.86
N ILE A 610 25.47 -2.69 -0.37
CA ILE A 610 26.41 -1.60 -0.65
C ILE A 610 26.21 -0.49 0.39
N GLY A 611 27.29 -0.17 1.12
CA GLY A 611 27.30 0.77 2.25
C GLY A 611 27.63 0.18 3.63
N TRP A 612 27.91 -1.12 3.77
CA TRP A 612 28.40 -1.73 5.02
C TRP A 612 29.88 -2.15 5.01
N ASP A 613 30.77 -1.23 4.62
CA ASP A 613 32.13 -1.10 5.21
C ASP A 613 32.97 -2.41 5.24
N GLY A 614 33.28 -2.97 4.07
CA GLY A 614 34.25 -4.08 3.92
C GLY A 614 33.97 -5.18 2.89
N ASP A 615 33.07 -4.96 1.92
CA ASP A 615 32.81 -5.87 0.80
C ASP A 615 32.98 -5.20 -0.59
N ASP A 616 32.71 -3.90 -0.73
CA ASP A 616 33.15 -3.00 -1.82
C ASP A 616 33.54 -1.67 -1.13
N TYR A 617 34.77 -1.21 -1.35
CA TYR A 617 35.33 -0.06 -0.67
C TYR A 617 35.40 1.23 -1.52
N ASP A 618 35.78 1.17 -2.81
CA ASP A 618 35.84 2.36 -3.68
C ASP A 618 34.52 2.71 -4.39
N ASN A 619 33.52 1.81 -4.33
CA ASN A 619 32.17 1.91 -4.92
C ASN A 619 32.21 1.95 -6.46
N ASP A 620 33.03 1.07 -7.08
CA ASP A 620 33.10 0.87 -8.53
C ASP A 620 32.30 -0.33 -9.08
N GLY A 621 31.56 -1.03 -8.20
CA GLY A 621 30.76 -2.24 -8.49
C GLY A 621 31.49 -3.56 -8.25
N CYS A 622 32.82 -3.54 -8.07
CA CYS A 622 33.61 -4.76 -7.87
C CYS A 622 33.88 -5.09 -6.40
N ARG A 623 33.73 -6.38 -6.04
CA ARG A 623 33.83 -6.85 -4.65
C ARG A 623 35.28 -7.06 -4.15
N ASP A 624 35.65 -6.39 -3.07
CA ASP A 624 36.96 -6.36 -2.41
C ASP A 624 37.62 -7.74 -2.24
N GLY A 625 38.93 -7.79 -2.54
CA GLY A 625 39.81 -8.92 -2.22
C GLY A 625 39.46 -10.26 -2.89
N TYR A 626 38.63 -10.24 -3.94
CA TYR A 626 38.30 -11.43 -4.72
C TYR A 626 39.24 -11.64 -5.92
N LEU A 627 38.76 -12.01 -7.11
CA LEU A 627 39.61 -12.32 -8.27
C LEU A 627 39.79 -11.17 -9.27
N GLU A 628 38.93 -10.15 -9.21
CA GLU A 628 38.86 -9.10 -10.23
C GLU A 628 39.71 -7.86 -9.87
N GLU A 629 39.74 -7.40 -8.60
CA GLU A 629 40.64 -6.32 -8.11
C GLU A 629 41.67 -6.78 -7.05
N GLN A 630 42.75 -5.99 -6.87
CA GLN A 630 43.89 -6.25 -5.95
C GLN A 630 44.42 -4.98 -5.25
N ASP A 631 43.63 -3.91 -5.24
CA ASP A 631 44.03 -2.51 -4.97
C ASP A 631 42.78 -1.80 -4.39
N SER A 632 42.38 -2.19 -3.17
CA SER A 632 40.98 -2.04 -2.72
C SER A 632 40.53 -0.59 -2.44
N ASP A 633 41.42 0.39 -2.37
CA ASP A 633 41.09 1.83 -2.30
C ASP A 633 41.58 2.64 -3.53
N ASN A 634 42.04 1.94 -4.57
CA ASN A 634 42.43 2.45 -5.89
C ASN A 634 43.58 3.48 -5.88
N ASP A 635 44.41 3.45 -4.84
CA ASP A 635 45.59 4.31 -4.67
C ASP A 635 46.76 3.92 -5.63
N GLY A 636 46.79 2.67 -6.11
CA GLY A 636 47.82 2.15 -6.99
C GLY A 636 48.91 1.31 -6.29
N VAL A 637 48.81 1.08 -4.98
CA VAL A 637 49.59 0.11 -4.22
C VAL A 637 48.71 -1.10 -3.87
N ILE A 638 49.04 -2.25 -4.47
CA ILE A 638 48.28 -3.49 -4.26
C ILE A 638 48.22 -3.93 -2.78
N ASP A 639 47.10 -4.56 -2.39
CA ASP A 639 46.79 -4.95 -0.99
C ASP A 639 47.89 -5.78 -0.31
N SER A 640 48.79 -6.41 -1.07
CA SER A 640 49.87 -7.25 -0.53
C SER A 640 51.10 -6.48 -0.09
N ASP A 641 51.35 -5.30 -0.64
CA ASP A 641 52.53 -4.46 -0.38
C ASP A 641 52.19 -3.18 0.42
N ASP A 642 50.91 -2.77 0.44
CA ASP A 642 50.35 -1.65 1.21
C ASP A 642 50.10 -1.98 2.71
N GLN A 643 50.27 -1.02 3.62
CA GLN A 643 49.89 -1.14 5.04
C GLN A 643 48.43 -0.72 5.34
N CYS A 644 47.80 0.15 4.54
CA CYS A 644 46.53 0.80 4.85
C CYS A 644 45.27 0.27 4.15
N LYS A 645 45.38 -0.47 3.03
CA LYS A 645 44.46 -1.37 2.26
C LYS A 645 43.05 -0.91 1.89
N MET A 646 42.44 -0.14 2.77
CA MET A 646 41.10 0.42 2.77
C MET A 646 41.29 1.82 3.36
N GLY A 647 42.20 2.59 2.73
CA GLY A 647 42.67 3.90 3.15
C GLY A 647 41.86 5.04 2.53
N THR A 648 42.30 6.29 2.72
CA THR A 648 41.49 7.43 2.26
C THR A 648 41.42 7.47 0.73
N LEU A 649 40.26 7.14 0.15
CA LEU A 649 39.93 7.23 -1.29
C LEU A 649 40.34 8.55 -2.00
N ASP A 650 40.25 8.56 -3.33
CA ASP A 650 40.44 9.75 -4.19
C ASP A 650 41.89 10.32 -4.18
N TRP A 651 42.91 9.45 -4.18
CA TRP A 651 44.34 9.85 -4.31
C TRP A 651 45.18 8.80 -5.04
N LEU A 652 46.52 8.93 -4.96
CA LEU A 652 47.51 7.96 -5.44
C LEU A 652 48.81 8.11 -4.61
N SER A 653 49.37 7.03 -4.06
CA SER A 653 50.69 7.02 -3.42
C SER A 653 51.76 7.49 -4.42
N ASN A 654 52.69 8.30 -3.92
CA ASN A 654 53.73 8.88 -4.73
C ASN A 654 55.06 9.09 -3.99
N PHE A 655 55.55 8.04 -3.35
CA PHE A 655 56.91 7.99 -2.79
C PHE A 655 58.00 8.30 -3.84
N ILE A 656 58.33 9.59 -4.01
CA ILE A 656 59.33 10.09 -4.96
C ILE A 656 60.34 10.97 -4.22
N PRO A 657 61.45 10.40 -3.72
CA PRO A 657 62.46 11.14 -2.96
C PRO A 657 63.02 12.38 -3.70
N GLY A 658 62.56 13.56 -3.26
CA GLY A 658 63.12 14.87 -3.59
C GLY A 658 62.49 15.67 -4.73
N ILE A 659 61.29 15.32 -5.24
CA ILE A 659 60.53 16.16 -6.19
C ILE A 659 59.00 15.91 -6.11
N GLY A 660 58.31 16.64 -5.22
CA GLY A 660 56.85 16.68 -5.15
C GLY A 660 56.36 17.54 -3.98
N GLU A 661 55.05 17.77 -3.91
CA GLU A 661 54.37 17.50 -2.64
C GLU A 661 54.26 15.98 -2.59
N VAL A 662 54.75 15.38 -1.52
CA VAL A 662 54.65 13.93 -1.27
C VAL A 662 53.34 13.72 -0.50
N THR A 663 52.67 12.59 -0.75
CA THR A 663 51.43 12.23 -0.03
C THR A 663 51.53 10.91 0.73
N ASP A 664 52.71 10.28 0.72
CA ASP A 664 53.08 9.02 1.38
C ASP A 664 54.60 9.15 1.63
N HIS A 665 54.99 9.45 2.87
CA HIS A 665 56.32 9.98 3.19
C HIS A 665 57.39 8.89 3.34
N ASP A 666 57.07 7.75 3.96
CA ASP A 666 58.00 6.62 4.14
C ASP A 666 57.88 5.57 3.02
N GLY A 667 56.74 5.52 2.32
CA GLY A 667 56.49 4.70 1.13
C GLY A 667 55.70 3.42 1.41
N ASP A 668 54.72 3.46 2.30
CA ASP A 668 54.01 2.29 2.83
C ASP A 668 52.54 2.12 2.37
N GLY A 669 51.99 3.09 1.63
CA GLY A 669 50.61 3.12 1.14
C GLY A 669 49.62 3.87 2.04
N CYS A 670 50.02 4.32 3.23
CA CYS A 670 49.22 5.20 4.07
C CYS A 670 49.38 6.68 3.66
N LYS A 671 48.31 7.47 3.79
CA LYS A 671 48.28 8.86 3.30
C LYS A 671 48.76 9.86 4.35
N ASP A 672 49.77 10.64 3.99
CA ASP A 672 50.34 11.75 4.77
C ASP A 672 49.24 12.63 5.41
N ARG A 673 49.14 12.62 6.74
CA ARG A 673 48.23 13.47 7.54
C ARG A 673 46.74 13.17 7.35
N SER A 674 46.40 11.94 6.98
CA SER A 674 45.08 11.33 7.17
C SER A 674 44.82 10.98 8.65
N ASP A 675 43.75 10.24 8.91
CA ASP A 675 43.53 9.50 10.17
C ASP A 675 43.95 8.01 10.06
N GLU A 676 44.60 7.57 8.96
CA GLU A 676 45.16 6.21 8.81
C GLU A 676 46.67 6.13 9.13
N ASP A 677 47.42 7.20 8.85
CA ASP A 677 48.85 7.32 9.17
C ASP A 677 49.09 8.00 10.53
N PHE A 678 49.78 7.29 11.42
CA PHE A 678 50.07 7.70 12.80
C PHE A 678 51.57 7.81 13.15
N ASP A 679 52.48 7.54 12.22
CA ASP A 679 53.93 7.39 12.42
C ASP A 679 54.63 7.74 11.08
N ARG A 680 54.46 9.00 10.65
CA ARG A 680 54.71 9.47 9.25
C ARG A 680 56.12 9.28 8.71
N ASP A 681 57.09 8.99 9.56
CA ASP A 681 58.45 8.64 9.13
C ASP A 681 58.94 7.30 9.71
N ASN A 682 58.06 6.48 10.30
CA ASN A 682 58.31 5.09 10.70
C ASN A 682 59.54 4.95 11.65
N ASP A 683 59.72 5.95 12.51
CA ASP A 683 60.71 5.98 13.60
C ASP A 683 60.21 5.19 14.84
N GLY A 684 58.89 5.06 15.00
CA GLY A 684 58.25 4.35 16.11
C GLY A 684 57.68 5.24 17.20
N LEU A 685 57.66 6.57 16.99
CA LEU A 685 56.92 7.55 17.78
C LEU A 685 55.61 7.95 17.07
N ASN A 686 54.61 8.44 17.82
CA ASN A 686 53.29 8.74 17.26
C ASN A 686 52.95 10.23 17.29
N ASP A 687 52.56 10.75 16.13
CA ASP A 687 52.30 12.15 15.87
C ASP A 687 51.13 12.75 16.67
N TYR A 688 50.06 11.97 16.86
CA TYR A 688 48.78 12.49 17.34
C TYR A 688 47.83 11.35 17.80
N PRO A 689 46.95 11.54 18.82
CA PRO A 689 47.10 12.36 20.01
C PRO A 689 46.79 11.58 21.31
N VAL A 690 47.78 11.11 22.08
CA VAL A 690 47.55 10.43 23.38
C VAL A 690 48.18 11.16 24.57
N LEU A 691 47.59 12.32 24.87
CA LEU A 691 47.73 13.16 26.08
C LEU A 691 49.04 13.92 26.32
N GLU A 692 50.20 13.36 25.99
CA GLU A 692 51.50 14.07 25.95
C GLU A 692 52.23 13.59 24.68
N SER A 693 52.56 14.50 23.76
CA SER A 693 53.21 14.17 22.48
C SER A 693 54.66 13.74 22.72
N VAL A 694 55.08 12.66 22.05
CA VAL A 694 56.42 12.05 22.25
C VAL A 694 57.38 12.39 21.11
N ASP A 695 56.85 12.82 19.96
CA ASP A 695 57.63 13.38 18.86
C ASP A 695 57.25 14.85 18.59
N ALA A 696 58.28 15.67 18.37
CA ALA A 696 58.23 17.07 17.97
C ALA A 696 58.66 17.30 16.51
N CYS A 697 59.08 16.26 15.79
CA CYS A 697 59.55 16.28 14.40
C CYS A 697 58.76 15.34 13.44
N PRO A 698 57.42 15.49 13.28
CA PRO A 698 56.52 14.41 12.79
C PRO A 698 56.46 14.22 11.26
N MET A 699 57.59 14.45 10.59
CA MET A 699 57.94 14.23 9.17
C MET A 699 59.49 14.31 9.06
N GLY A 700 60.18 13.57 9.93
CA GLY A 700 61.59 13.78 10.28
C GLY A 700 62.60 13.12 9.34
N GLN A 701 63.38 12.18 9.88
CA GLN A 701 64.43 11.47 9.15
C GLN A 701 64.17 9.95 9.14
N VAL A 702 63.14 9.57 8.37
CA VAL A 702 62.62 8.20 8.11
C VAL A 702 63.42 7.05 8.76
N GLY A 703 62.85 6.43 9.79
CA GLY A 703 63.47 5.36 10.58
C GLY A 703 64.58 5.86 11.51
N MET A 704 64.32 6.98 12.19
CA MET A 704 65.19 7.53 13.25
C MET A 704 65.19 6.63 14.50
N ILE A 705 66.07 6.92 15.48
CA ILE A 705 66.14 6.22 16.77
C ILE A 705 66.59 7.21 17.86
N SER A 706 65.64 7.72 18.64
CA SER A 706 65.89 8.58 19.82
C SER A 706 66.93 7.97 20.78
N SER A 707 67.90 8.80 21.22
CA SER A 707 68.90 8.43 22.22
C SER A 707 69.65 9.66 22.77
N LYS A 708 70.10 9.63 24.03
CA LYS A 708 70.86 10.72 24.70
C LYS A 708 72.22 11.13 24.09
N GLU A 709 72.54 10.64 22.91
CA GLU A 709 73.73 10.95 22.12
C GLU A 709 73.36 11.48 20.71
N THR A 710 72.05 11.59 20.42
CA THR A 710 71.41 12.03 19.17
C THR A 710 70.12 12.84 19.39
N ASP A 711 69.63 12.92 20.63
CA ASP A 711 68.39 13.55 21.12
C ASP A 711 68.54 13.65 22.66
N TYR A 712 68.88 14.83 23.19
CA TYR A 712 69.36 14.98 24.56
C TYR A 712 68.26 15.02 25.62
N ASP A 713 67.16 15.73 25.37
CA ASP A 713 66.03 15.86 26.29
C ASP A 713 65.06 14.68 26.14
N GLY A 714 64.75 14.28 24.90
CA GLY A 714 64.00 13.09 24.54
C GLY A 714 62.72 13.37 23.74
N ASP A 715 62.72 14.37 22.85
CA ASP A 715 61.52 14.90 22.18
C ASP A 715 61.26 14.39 20.75
N GLY A 716 62.13 13.52 20.22
CA GLY A 716 62.03 12.96 18.86
C GLY A 716 62.80 13.72 17.79
N CYS A 717 63.19 14.98 18.01
CA CYS A 717 64.06 15.72 17.10
C CYS A 717 65.55 15.36 17.26
N LEU A 718 66.36 15.61 16.20
CA LEU A 718 67.77 15.24 16.17
C LEU A 718 68.72 16.37 16.65
N ASP A 719 69.50 16.09 17.70
CA ASP A 719 70.55 16.96 18.31
C ASP A 719 71.39 17.68 17.23
N SER A 720 71.60 18.98 17.42
CA SER A 720 72.13 19.89 16.41
C SER A 720 73.52 19.47 15.86
N ASN A 721 73.82 19.71 14.57
CA ASN A 721 74.64 20.89 14.21
C ASN A 721 74.66 21.28 12.71
N LEU A 722 73.95 20.56 11.81
CA LEU A 722 74.04 20.83 10.35
C LEU A 722 72.75 20.71 9.53
N ASN A 723 71.74 19.96 9.96
CA ASN A 723 70.45 19.86 9.27
C ASN A 723 69.37 20.70 9.97
N GLY A 724 69.30 20.64 11.30
CA GLY A 724 68.57 21.61 12.13
C GLY A 724 67.07 21.33 12.26
N GLU A 725 66.75 20.09 12.65
CA GLU A 725 65.47 19.71 13.24
C GLU A 725 65.30 20.43 14.61
N ASP A 726 66.11 20.07 15.62
CA ASP A 726 66.20 20.80 16.90
C ASP A 726 67.20 22.00 16.86
N ARG A 727 67.02 22.94 17.81
CA ARG A 727 67.85 24.13 18.13
C ARG A 727 67.86 24.54 19.61
N ASP A 728 67.09 23.89 20.47
CA ASP A 728 66.99 24.20 21.90
C ASP A 728 67.39 22.91 22.64
N ASP A 729 68.69 22.60 22.54
CA ASP A 729 69.34 21.33 22.86
C ASP A 729 69.10 20.82 24.32
N ASP A 730 68.47 21.62 25.21
CA ASP A 730 67.89 21.22 26.50
C ASP A 730 66.55 21.90 26.92
N ASN A 731 65.83 22.49 25.96
CA ASN A 731 64.45 22.98 26.02
C ASN A 731 64.15 24.00 27.15
N ASP A 732 65.06 24.96 27.34
CA ASP A 732 64.94 26.05 28.33
C ASP A 732 64.31 27.35 27.75
N ALA A 733 64.06 27.37 26.43
CA ALA A 733 63.61 28.51 25.63
C ALA A 733 64.71 29.52 25.20
N VAL A 734 66.00 29.21 25.39
CA VAL A 734 67.13 29.94 24.83
C VAL A 734 67.88 29.07 23.79
N ASP A 735 67.69 29.39 22.50
CA ASP A 735 68.41 28.78 21.36
C ASP A 735 69.90 28.60 21.69
N SER A 736 70.41 27.38 21.51
CA SER A 736 71.69 26.90 22.06
C SER A 736 72.95 27.58 21.49
N VAL A 737 72.79 28.57 20.59
CA VAL A 737 73.86 29.47 20.13
C VAL A 737 73.88 30.83 20.87
N ALA A 738 72.85 31.14 21.65
CA ALA A 738 72.68 32.36 22.44
C ALA A 738 72.90 32.13 23.94
N ASP A 739 72.53 30.95 24.43
CA ASP A 739 72.76 30.50 25.82
C ASP A 739 74.27 30.39 26.16
N LEU A 740 74.62 30.67 27.42
CA LEU A 740 75.94 30.43 28.00
C LEU A 740 76.08 29.03 28.67
N CYS A 741 74.98 28.30 28.82
CA CYS A 741 74.87 26.97 29.45
C CYS A 741 74.38 25.78 28.54
N PRO A 742 74.64 25.67 27.20
CA PRO A 742 73.73 25.07 26.18
C PRO A 742 73.44 23.56 26.13
N LYS A 743 73.66 22.84 27.23
CA LYS A 743 73.08 21.53 27.56
C LYS A 743 73.03 21.47 29.10
N GLY A 744 72.22 22.35 29.66
CA GLY A 744 72.14 22.67 31.07
C GLY A 744 71.28 21.70 31.88
N SER A 745 70.54 22.27 32.82
CA SER A 745 69.61 21.55 33.69
C SER A 745 68.24 21.39 33.01
N LEU A 746 67.85 20.20 32.58
CA LEU A 746 66.52 19.98 31.99
C LEU A 746 65.34 20.37 32.92
N GLY A 747 64.29 20.98 32.36
CA GLY A 747 62.97 21.12 33.00
C GLY A 747 62.72 22.41 33.80
N TRP A 748 63.34 23.52 33.40
CA TRP A 748 62.99 24.90 33.76
C TRP A 748 63.00 25.75 32.48
N ILE A 749 62.85 27.07 32.59
CA ILE A 749 62.99 28.01 31.45
C ILE A 749 63.65 29.32 31.92
N SER A 750 64.43 29.96 31.04
CA SER A 750 65.00 31.30 31.29
C SER A 750 63.90 32.36 31.43
N THR A 751 63.86 33.03 32.59
CA THR A 751 62.94 34.15 32.87
C THR A 751 63.57 35.08 33.89
N GLU A 752 63.17 36.36 33.90
CA GLU A 752 63.52 37.45 34.87
C GLU A 752 63.50 37.09 36.38
N VAL A 753 63.02 35.90 36.76
CA VAL A 753 62.87 35.37 38.13
C VAL A 753 63.67 34.06 38.36
N THR A 754 64.10 33.38 37.28
CA THR A 754 64.93 32.15 37.28
C THR A 754 66.33 32.36 36.72
N ASP A 755 66.54 33.47 36.02
CA ASP A 755 67.74 33.92 35.29
C ASP A 755 67.55 35.44 35.10
N HIS A 756 68.28 36.25 35.87
CA HIS A 756 67.93 37.65 36.08
C HIS A 756 68.24 38.56 34.88
N ASP A 757 69.41 38.40 34.25
CA ASP A 757 69.82 39.16 33.07
C ASP A 757 69.46 38.46 31.74
N ARG A 758 69.08 37.18 31.78
CA ARG A 758 68.71 36.31 30.65
C ARG A 758 69.89 35.88 29.77
N ASP A 759 70.92 35.31 30.40
CA ASP A 759 72.04 34.68 29.68
C ASP A 759 71.87 33.15 29.43
N GLY A 760 70.83 32.55 30.02
CA GLY A 760 70.46 31.13 29.93
C GLY A 760 71.07 30.25 31.03
N CYS A 761 71.95 30.77 31.88
CA CYS A 761 72.44 30.07 33.07
C CYS A 761 71.57 30.37 34.31
N ARG A 762 71.14 29.33 35.04
CA ARG A 762 70.19 29.52 36.13
C ARG A 762 70.76 30.22 37.37
N ASP A 763 70.03 31.24 37.81
CA ASP A 763 70.31 32.18 38.89
C ASP A 763 70.73 31.56 40.25
N ILE A 764 70.28 30.33 40.55
CA ILE A 764 70.44 29.72 41.89
C ILE A 764 71.66 28.78 42.03
N ASP A 765 72.22 28.27 40.94
CA ASP A 765 73.30 27.28 40.96
C ASP A 765 74.24 27.24 39.74
N GLU A 766 73.97 27.99 38.67
CA GLU A 766 74.78 28.04 37.45
C GLU A 766 75.42 29.44 37.22
N ASP A 767 74.70 30.53 37.52
CA ASP A 767 75.22 31.92 37.51
C ASP A 767 76.09 32.31 38.74
N SER A 768 76.92 33.35 38.58
CA SER A 768 77.67 34.02 39.66
C SER A 768 77.76 35.57 39.59
N ASP A 769 77.11 36.27 38.65
CA ASP A 769 77.20 37.73 38.42
C ASP A 769 75.86 38.29 37.87
N LYS A 770 74.88 38.52 38.75
CA LYS A 770 73.43 38.37 38.45
C LYS A 770 72.80 39.36 37.49
N ASP A 771 73.23 40.60 37.58
CA ASP A 771 72.85 41.69 36.69
C ASP A 771 73.97 41.98 35.68
N ASN A 772 75.05 41.20 35.71
CA ASN A 772 76.23 41.31 34.83
C ASN A 772 76.79 42.75 34.69
N ASP A 773 76.60 43.60 35.70
CA ASP A 773 77.16 44.96 35.79
C ASP A 773 78.71 44.92 35.85
N GLY A 774 79.25 43.88 36.49
CA GLY A 774 80.69 43.62 36.62
C GLY A 774 81.25 43.78 38.03
N ILE A 775 80.45 44.19 39.03
CA ILE A 775 80.77 44.06 40.45
C ILE A 775 80.15 42.77 41.00
N GLN A 776 81.00 41.78 41.31
CA GLN A 776 80.51 40.49 41.81
C GLN A 776 79.64 40.64 43.05
N ASN A 777 78.47 40.00 43.03
CA ASN A 777 77.45 39.70 44.07
C ASN A 777 77.80 39.79 45.58
N SER A 778 79.08 39.76 45.97
CA SER A 778 79.56 39.78 47.36
C SER A 778 80.23 41.09 47.80
N ASP A 779 80.63 41.95 46.87
CA ASP A 779 81.28 43.24 47.15
C ASP A 779 80.39 44.46 46.75
N ASP A 780 79.17 44.20 46.27
CA ASP A 780 78.16 45.18 45.86
C ASP A 780 77.03 45.35 46.92
N PHE A 781 76.40 46.52 46.93
CA PHE A 781 75.26 46.90 47.76
C PHE A 781 73.89 46.74 47.05
N CYS A 782 73.86 46.62 45.72
CA CYS A 782 72.66 46.40 44.91
C CYS A 782 72.65 45.10 44.03
N PRO A 783 72.93 43.86 44.54
CA PRO A 783 73.31 42.68 43.71
C PRO A 783 72.26 42.01 42.80
N THR A 784 71.16 42.71 42.51
CA THR A 784 70.15 42.41 41.49
C THR A 784 69.53 43.75 41.05
N GLY A 785 70.40 44.68 40.69
CA GLY A 785 70.08 46.10 40.47
C GLY A 785 69.81 46.44 39.02
N VAL A 786 69.85 47.72 38.66
CA VAL A 786 69.77 48.13 37.25
C VAL A 786 71.10 47.86 36.53
N ILE A 787 71.12 46.87 35.63
CA ILE A 787 72.26 46.55 34.73
C ILE A 787 72.89 47.84 34.17
N PHE A 788 74.06 48.22 34.71
CA PHE A 788 74.76 49.45 34.34
C PHE A 788 76.28 49.24 34.28
N ASN A 789 77.06 50.29 34.55
CA ASN A 789 78.52 50.31 34.52
C ASN A 789 78.96 51.29 35.62
N SER A 790 79.15 50.83 36.86
CA SER A 790 79.63 51.68 37.99
C SER A 790 80.83 52.56 37.60
N ASN A 791 80.71 53.87 37.85
CA ASN A 791 81.76 54.89 37.70
C ASN A 791 81.31 56.24 38.29
N SER A 792 82.27 57.12 38.63
CA SER A 792 82.09 58.42 39.32
C SER A 792 81.35 59.55 38.55
N MET A 793 80.36 59.20 37.73
CA MET A 793 79.38 60.08 37.09
C MET A 793 77.96 59.45 37.07
N THR A 794 77.81 58.25 37.64
CA THR A 794 76.56 57.46 37.73
C THR A 794 76.54 56.59 39.01
N ASP A 795 77.49 56.81 39.89
CA ASP A 795 77.82 56.11 41.15
C ASP A 795 78.88 57.02 41.80
N HIS A 796 78.42 58.04 42.54
CA HIS A 796 79.19 59.24 42.89
C HIS A 796 80.12 59.02 44.09
N ASP A 797 79.64 58.26 45.08
CA ASP A 797 80.38 57.88 46.29
C ASP A 797 81.19 56.58 46.07
N GLY A 798 80.68 55.63 45.27
CA GLY A 798 81.37 54.42 44.82
C GLY A 798 80.95 53.11 45.48
N ASP A 799 79.67 52.90 45.83
CA ASP A 799 79.18 51.72 46.57
C ASP A 799 78.65 50.56 45.73
N GLY A 800 78.34 50.79 44.45
CA GLY A 800 77.79 49.80 43.50
C GLY A 800 76.34 50.06 43.09
N CYS A 801 75.56 50.78 43.91
CA CYS A 801 74.26 51.28 43.52
C CYS A 801 74.39 52.49 42.57
N ARG A 802 73.27 52.92 41.95
CA ARG A 802 73.29 53.90 40.86
C ARG A 802 72.54 55.19 41.18
N ASP A 803 73.29 56.27 41.50
CA ASP A 803 72.86 57.68 41.70
C ASP A 803 71.37 57.92 41.35
N SER A 804 71.14 58.16 40.05
CA SER A 804 69.91 58.60 39.42
C SER A 804 68.68 57.67 39.49
N LEU A 805 68.77 56.51 40.15
CA LEU A 805 67.70 55.50 40.18
C LEU A 805 67.58 54.72 41.49
N GLU A 806 68.70 54.34 42.12
CA GLU A 806 68.71 53.35 43.21
C GLU A 806 69.42 53.83 44.49
N ASP A 807 70.21 54.90 44.41
CA ASP A 807 70.66 55.67 45.57
C ASP A 807 69.69 56.84 45.87
N MET A 808 69.83 57.46 47.05
CA MET A 808 69.02 58.58 47.56
C MET A 808 69.83 59.55 48.47
N ASP A 809 71.16 59.39 48.58
CA ASP A 809 72.09 60.19 49.41
C ASP A 809 73.35 60.49 48.54
N ASP A 810 73.16 61.10 47.36
CA ASP A 810 74.09 61.15 46.20
C ASP A 810 75.51 61.68 46.56
N ASP A 811 75.70 62.41 47.67
CA ASP A 811 77.02 62.91 48.13
C ASP A 811 77.53 62.30 49.46
N GLY A 812 76.75 61.41 50.09
CA GLY A 812 77.09 60.66 51.29
C GLY A 812 77.17 61.49 52.58
N ASP A 813 76.55 62.67 52.62
CA ASP A 813 76.46 63.53 53.81
C ASP A 813 75.55 62.93 54.91
N GLY A 814 74.55 62.13 54.54
CA GLY A 814 73.55 61.58 55.46
C GLY A 814 72.23 62.37 55.52
N ILE A 815 71.97 63.23 54.53
CA ILE A 815 70.69 63.88 54.27
C ILE A 815 70.26 63.47 52.86
N LEU A 816 69.04 62.95 52.74
CA LEU A 816 68.55 62.43 51.46
C LEU A 816 68.26 63.56 50.46
N ASP A 817 68.49 63.33 49.17
CA ASP A 817 68.40 64.34 48.10
C ASP A 817 67.07 65.11 48.03
N GLY A 818 65.99 64.50 48.51
CA GLY A 818 64.65 65.09 48.54
C GLY A 818 64.38 66.02 49.73
N ASP A 819 65.21 65.96 50.77
CA ASP A 819 65.18 66.82 51.96
C ASP A 819 66.37 67.81 52.00
N ASP A 820 67.41 67.62 51.17
CA ASP A 820 68.56 68.52 51.02
C ASP A 820 68.34 69.59 49.92
N PHE A 821 68.79 70.82 50.16
CA PHE A 821 68.74 71.92 49.17
C PHE A 821 70.01 71.99 48.29
N CYS A 822 71.03 71.20 48.62
CA CYS A 822 72.33 71.06 47.97
C CYS A 822 72.73 69.59 47.65
N PRO A 823 71.87 68.69 47.09
CA PRO A 823 72.12 67.23 47.05
C PRO A 823 73.43 66.74 46.40
N LEU A 824 73.96 67.48 45.43
CA LEU A 824 75.26 67.18 44.81
C LEU A 824 76.35 68.07 45.42
N GLY A 825 76.57 67.90 46.72
CA GLY A 825 77.31 68.80 47.59
C GLY A 825 78.83 68.66 47.53
N GLU A 826 79.45 68.53 48.71
CA GLU A 826 80.90 68.38 48.88
C GLU A 826 81.12 67.02 49.54
N THR A 827 81.38 65.93 48.80
CA THR A 827 81.38 64.58 49.42
C THR A 827 82.26 64.44 50.68
N GLY A 828 81.76 63.74 51.70
CA GLY A 828 82.54 63.33 52.88
C GLY A 828 82.65 64.34 54.04
N TRP A 829 81.66 65.22 54.21
CA TRP A 829 81.29 65.78 55.53
C TRP A 829 79.97 65.12 55.98
N THR A 830 79.20 65.80 56.84
CA THR A 830 77.87 65.39 57.31
C THR A 830 77.16 66.64 57.86
N SER A 831 75.89 66.86 57.57
CA SER A 831 75.14 68.06 57.95
C SER A 831 75.05 68.25 59.47
N GLY A 832 74.98 69.51 59.92
CA GLY A 832 74.81 69.80 61.33
C GLY A 832 74.93 71.25 61.77
N LYS A 833 74.29 71.49 62.94
CA LYS A 833 73.88 72.75 63.62
C LYS A 833 74.95 73.81 63.96
N VAL A 834 76.04 73.85 63.21
CA VAL A 834 77.18 74.78 63.32
C VAL A 834 77.70 75.19 61.93
N LEU A 835 77.35 74.44 60.87
CA LEU A 835 77.69 74.69 59.46
C LEU A 835 76.42 74.85 58.59
N ASP A 836 75.34 74.23 59.02
CA ASP A 836 73.94 74.43 58.61
C ASP A 836 73.17 74.93 59.85
N SER A 837 72.53 76.11 59.77
CA SER A 837 71.81 76.77 60.86
C SER A 837 70.28 76.73 60.71
N ASP A 838 69.78 76.74 59.48
CA ASP A 838 68.35 76.67 59.13
C ASP A 838 67.83 75.23 59.24
N GLY A 839 68.69 74.26 58.90
CA GLY A 839 68.38 72.84 58.76
C GLY A 839 68.01 72.45 57.34
N ASP A 840 68.68 73.01 56.33
CA ASP A 840 68.35 72.83 54.90
C ASP A 840 69.39 72.03 54.10
N GLY A 841 70.43 71.49 54.75
CA GLY A 841 71.49 70.70 54.10
C GLY A 841 72.58 71.54 53.42
N CYS A 842 72.23 72.75 52.97
CA CYS A 842 73.19 73.72 52.47
C CYS A 842 74.07 74.34 53.59
N LYS A 843 75.06 75.12 53.16
CA LYS A 843 76.21 75.56 53.98
C LYS A 843 76.18 77.07 54.22
N ASP A 844 75.75 77.48 55.41
CA ASP A 844 75.39 78.84 55.88
C ASP A 844 76.05 80.06 55.20
N GLU A 845 77.37 80.06 54.99
CA GLU A 845 78.11 81.25 54.50
C GLU A 845 77.89 81.58 53.00
N SER A 846 76.87 80.99 52.36
CA SER A 846 76.73 80.92 50.89
C SER A 846 75.51 81.66 50.28
N GLU A 847 74.26 81.37 50.67
CA GLU A 847 73.04 81.64 49.84
C GLU A 847 71.93 82.48 50.59
N GLY A 848 70.62 82.53 50.20
CA GLY A 848 69.65 83.56 50.73
C GLY A 848 68.10 83.40 50.59
N ILE A 849 67.32 84.41 51.06
CA ILE A 849 65.97 84.29 51.70
C ILE A 849 64.74 84.84 50.90
N ASP A 850 63.55 84.22 51.09
CA ASP A 850 62.16 84.66 50.77
C ASP A 850 61.16 84.28 51.91
N SER A 851 60.11 85.07 52.20
CA SER A 851 59.28 84.95 53.43
C SER A 851 57.85 84.40 53.30
N ASP A 852 56.94 85.03 52.53
CA ASP A 852 55.49 84.66 52.50
C ASP A 852 55.07 83.81 51.28
N ARG A 853 56.02 83.54 50.37
CA ARG A 853 56.03 82.40 49.43
C ARG A 853 54.95 82.40 48.34
N ASP A 854 54.54 83.59 47.87
CA ASP A 854 53.76 83.71 46.63
C ASP A 854 54.62 83.54 45.35
N GLY A 855 55.95 83.58 45.50
CA GLY A 855 56.94 83.52 44.43
C GLY A 855 57.68 84.84 44.15
N VAL A 856 57.39 85.91 44.89
CA VAL A 856 57.97 87.25 44.72
C VAL A 856 58.63 87.73 46.01
N SER A 857 59.93 87.44 46.16
CA SER A 857 60.75 87.80 47.34
C SER A 857 60.43 89.18 47.94
N ASP A 858 60.33 89.26 49.28
CA ASP A 858 59.88 90.36 50.17
C ASP A 858 60.15 91.82 49.70
N THR A 859 61.20 92.01 48.92
CA THR A 859 61.67 93.31 48.42
C THR A 859 60.91 93.81 47.19
N SER A 860 60.11 92.97 46.53
CA SER A 860 59.52 93.24 45.22
C SER A 860 57.98 93.18 45.16
N ASP A 861 57.32 92.58 46.15
CA ASP A 861 55.85 92.58 46.25
C ASP A 861 55.29 93.90 46.87
N SER A 862 54.00 94.17 46.61
CA SER A 862 53.23 95.33 47.08
C SER A 862 52.27 95.06 48.25
N CYS A 863 51.98 93.80 48.58
CA CYS A 863 51.06 93.35 49.62
C CYS A 863 51.63 92.24 50.56
N PRO A 864 52.88 92.29 51.06
CA PRO A 864 53.72 91.09 51.31
C PRO A 864 53.45 90.32 52.62
N ASN A 865 52.19 90.33 53.09
CA ASN A 865 51.72 89.83 54.40
C ASN A 865 50.16 89.63 54.40
N GLN A 866 49.48 89.36 53.27
CA GLN A 866 48.00 89.41 53.19
C GLN A 866 47.31 88.21 52.51
N ASP A 867 46.70 87.32 53.31
CA ASP A 867 45.89 86.18 52.86
C ASP A 867 44.50 86.56 52.28
N VAL A 868 43.92 85.71 51.42
CA VAL A 868 42.54 85.84 50.88
C VAL A 868 41.74 84.52 50.98
N ASP A 869 40.45 84.62 51.35
CA ASP A 869 39.53 83.49 51.55
C ASP A 869 38.10 83.79 51.09
N ARG A 870 37.51 82.83 50.35
CA ARG A 870 36.09 82.53 50.07
C ARG A 870 35.15 83.45 49.27
N GLU A 871 34.36 82.73 48.45
CA GLU A 871 32.99 83.02 47.96
C GLU A 871 32.78 84.18 46.95
N THR A 872 32.79 83.80 45.66
CA THR A 872 32.22 84.50 44.49
C THR A 872 32.86 85.82 44.01
N MET A 873 34.01 85.72 43.32
CA MET A 873 34.35 86.33 41.99
C MET A 873 35.87 86.22 41.71
N THR A 874 36.29 86.41 40.45
CA THR A 874 37.65 86.16 39.93
C THR A 874 38.54 87.41 39.77
N ASP A 875 39.86 87.19 39.71
CA ASP A 875 40.87 88.06 39.09
C ASP A 875 41.28 87.44 37.74
N GLU A 876 41.37 88.27 36.70
CA GLU A 876 41.66 87.87 35.32
C GLU A 876 42.62 88.84 34.58
N ASP A 877 43.30 89.77 35.29
CA ASP A 877 44.46 90.51 34.72
C ASP A 877 45.73 90.53 35.59
N GLY A 878 45.67 90.04 36.83
CA GLY A 878 46.84 89.48 37.51
C GLY A 878 47.85 90.50 38.05
N ASP A 879 47.38 91.62 38.61
CA ASP A 879 48.20 92.49 39.47
C ASP A 879 48.19 92.05 40.96
N GLY A 880 47.50 90.95 41.27
CA GLY A 880 47.29 90.42 42.62
C GLY A 880 46.01 90.92 43.30
N CYS A 881 45.23 91.79 42.67
CA CYS A 881 44.00 92.37 43.22
C CYS A 881 42.73 91.98 42.43
N TRP A 882 41.59 91.90 43.10
CA TRP A 882 40.37 91.30 42.54
C TRP A 882 39.47 92.28 41.79
N GLN A 883 39.00 91.88 40.62
CA GLN A 883 38.41 92.75 39.60
C GLN A 883 36.96 93.25 39.84
N SER A 884 36.45 93.26 41.08
CA SER A 884 35.34 94.17 41.44
C SER A 884 35.82 95.62 41.67
N ILE A 885 37.04 95.92 41.21
CA ILE A 885 37.53 97.28 40.93
C ILE A 885 37.70 97.53 39.40
N ASP A 886 37.96 96.51 38.55
CA ASP A 886 38.46 96.70 37.16
C ASP A 886 37.88 95.80 36.03
N GLY A 887 36.98 94.85 36.34
CA GLY A 887 36.41 93.75 35.51
C GLY A 887 36.50 93.71 33.97
N ASN A 888 37.11 92.62 33.44
CA ASN A 888 36.75 91.95 32.17
C ASN A 888 37.27 90.50 32.10
N GLY A 889 36.39 89.48 31.99
CA GLY A 889 36.78 88.06 32.12
C GLY A 889 36.09 87.03 31.20
N THR A 890 36.74 85.86 31.02
CA THR A 890 36.32 84.62 30.34
C THR A 890 37.22 83.43 30.73
N ASN A 891 36.66 82.31 31.24
CA ASN A 891 37.12 80.93 30.92
C ASN A 891 36.23 79.77 31.45
N ASP A 892 36.63 78.53 31.11
CA ASP A 892 35.95 77.22 31.12
C ASP A 892 36.38 76.28 32.28
N GLN A 893 35.57 75.25 32.66
CA GLN A 893 35.91 74.05 33.50
C GLN A 893 34.77 72.99 33.58
N THR A 894 35.05 71.79 34.14
CA THR A 894 34.20 70.56 34.17
C THR A 894 33.43 70.35 35.52
N PRO A 895 33.47 69.28 36.38
CA PRO A 895 34.07 67.90 36.40
C PRO A 895 33.15 66.73 36.93
N ASP A 896 33.72 65.50 37.06
CA ASP A 896 33.56 64.52 38.20
C ASP A 896 32.23 63.73 38.49
N ASP A 897 32.08 62.75 39.43
CA ASP A 897 32.95 61.89 40.33
C ASP A 897 32.16 60.59 40.76
N SER A 898 32.39 60.04 41.97
CA SER A 898 32.12 58.68 42.48
C SER A 898 31.13 58.62 43.68
N ALA A 899 31.12 57.55 44.51
CA ALA A 899 29.94 57.11 45.30
C ALA A 899 30.17 56.80 46.81
N PRO A 900 29.14 56.96 47.68
CA PRO A 900 29.04 56.27 48.99
C PRO A 900 27.63 55.67 49.32
N THR A 901 27.35 55.31 50.59
CA THR A 901 26.45 54.20 50.96
C THR A 901 25.26 54.48 51.94
N LEU A 902 24.23 53.62 51.85
CA LEU A 902 23.29 53.13 52.90
C LEU A 902 22.54 54.11 53.87
N ASN A 903 21.21 54.28 53.69
CA ASN A 903 20.13 53.52 54.39
C ASN A 903 18.78 54.28 54.64
N GLN A 904 17.65 53.55 54.50
CA GLN A 904 16.23 53.80 54.92
C GLN A 904 15.39 55.03 54.46
N ASN A 905 14.40 54.69 53.60
CA ASN A 905 12.96 55.00 53.67
C ASN A 905 12.34 56.38 53.30
N SER A 906 11.58 56.32 52.19
CA SER A 906 10.20 56.83 51.97
C SER A 906 9.90 58.33 51.85
N THR A 907 9.81 58.76 50.58
CA THR A 907 8.66 59.45 49.95
C THR A 907 8.26 60.86 50.41
N ILE A 908 8.30 61.84 49.48
CA ILE A 908 7.20 62.76 49.06
C ILE A 908 7.71 63.85 48.10
N GLY A 909 6.92 64.20 47.08
CA GLY A 909 7.06 65.42 46.26
C GLY A 909 7.87 65.25 44.96
N ILE A 910 7.50 65.64 43.73
CA ILE A 910 6.29 66.10 42.99
C ILE A 910 6.74 67.18 41.96
N GLU A 911 6.50 66.88 40.68
CA GLU A 911 6.26 67.79 39.51
C GLU A 911 7.38 68.55 38.75
N GLU A 912 7.46 68.22 37.44
CA GLU A 912 7.41 69.11 36.24
C GLU A 912 8.68 69.57 35.43
N ASN A 913 8.71 69.12 34.15
CA ASN A 913 8.77 69.89 32.87
C ASN A 913 10.09 70.46 32.28
N ASP A 914 10.31 70.53 30.94
CA ASP A 914 9.79 69.74 29.77
C ASP A 914 10.52 70.11 28.43
N GLU A 915 10.25 69.35 27.32
CA GLU A 915 10.33 69.74 25.88
C GLU A 915 11.70 70.18 25.23
N ASN A 916 11.96 70.18 23.89
CA ASN A 916 11.51 69.45 22.66
C ASN A 916 12.54 69.77 21.50
N ASN A 917 12.92 68.86 20.59
CA ASN A 917 12.30 68.40 19.30
C ASN A 917 12.74 69.19 18.02
N ASP A 918 12.41 68.64 16.83
CA ASP A 918 12.10 69.28 15.51
C ASP A 918 12.99 68.91 14.29
N GLU A 919 12.49 68.92 13.03
CA GLU A 919 11.20 68.54 12.37
C GLU A 919 11.34 68.83 10.84
N GLN A 920 10.61 68.27 9.87
CA GLN A 920 9.67 67.13 9.80
C GLN A 920 9.60 66.60 8.34
N THR A 921 8.48 65.97 7.96
CA THR A 921 8.09 65.43 6.64
C THR A 921 7.17 66.37 5.84
N GLU A 922 6.74 65.91 4.64
CA GLU A 922 5.62 66.44 3.82
C GLU A 922 5.86 67.79 3.07
N SER A 923 5.17 68.13 1.97
CA SER A 923 3.79 67.78 1.61
C SER A 923 3.40 67.96 0.11
N ASN A 924 2.19 67.46 -0.22
CA ASN A 924 1.21 67.98 -1.18
C ASN A 924 1.36 67.89 -2.72
N GLN A 925 0.76 66.81 -3.25
CA GLN A 925 -0.44 66.79 -4.12
C GLN A 925 -0.50 67.37 -5.57
N ALA A 926 -1.01 66.49 -6.44
CA ALA A 926 -2.01 66.70 -7.52
C ALA A 926 -1.62 67.40 -8.85
N GLY A 927 -2.06 66.81 -9.99
CA GLY A 927 -1.79 67.40 -11.32
C GLY A 927 -2.32 66.73 -12.61
N VAL A 928 -3.17 65.68 -12.52
CA VAL A 928 -3.98 65.03 -13.59
C VAL A 928 -3.64 65.27 -15.08
N GLY A 929 -3.21 64.23 -15.81
CA GLY A 929 -3.15 64.23 -17.29
C GLY A 929 -2.94 62.84 -17.90
N SER A 930 -3.74 62.46 -18.91
CA SER A 930 -3.77 61.11 -19.48
C SER A 930 -2.76 60.86 -20.61
N ILE A 931 -2.08 59.71 -20.59
CA ILE A 931 -1.33 59.15 -21.74
C ILE A 931 -1.66 57.66 -21.90
N THR A 932 -1.61 57.16 -23.14
CA THR A 932 -1.88 55.77 -23.55
C THR A 932 -0.85 54.77 -23.03
N LEU A 933 -1.29 53.56 -22.70
CA LEU A 933 -0.43 52.44 -22.25
C LEU A 933 -0.12 51.47 -23.39
N SER A 934 1.05 50.82 -23.31
CA SER A 934 1.63 49.93 -24.33
C SER A 934 1.20 48.47 -24.18
N ASN A 935 1.46 47.66 -25.21
CA ASN A 935 1.08 46.24 -25.29
C ASN A 935 1.61 45.37 -24.13
N GLU A 936 2.71 45.76 -23.49
CA GLU A 936 3.26 45.05 -22.33
C GLU A 936 2.30 45.07 -21.13
N LEU A 937 1.54 46.16 -20.93
CA LEU A 937 0.51 46.20 -19.89
C LEU A 937 -0.68 45.29 -20.22
N LEU A 938 -0.95 45.01 -21.50
CA LEU A 938 -2.02 44.08 -21.89
C LEU A 938 -1.67 42.64 -21.46
N ILE A 939 -0.39 42.27 -21.54
CA ILE A 939 0.13 40.98 -21.07
C ILE A 939 0.07 40.90 -19.54
N ILE A 940 0.47 41.96 -18.84
CA ILE A 940 0.36 42.03 -17.37
C ILE A 940 -1.11 41.94 -16.91
N VAL A 941 -2.04 42.60 -17.60
CA VAL A 941 -3.48 42.48 -17.32
C VAL A 941 -4.00 41.07 -17.61
N ALA A 942 -3.55 40.41 -18.67
CA ALA A 942 -3.93 39.03 -18.95
C ALA A 942 -3.47 38.05 -17.86
N ILE A 943 -2.21 38.18 -17.40
CA ILE A 943 -1.64 37.37 -16.31
C ILE A 943 -2.37 37.65 -14.99
N LEU A 944 -2.67 38.91 -14.68
CA LEU A 944 -3.45 39.25 -13.50
C LEU A 944 -4.88 38.72 -13.55
N VAL A 945 -5.51 38.63 -14.74
CA VAL A 945 -6.83 38.03 -14.92
C VAL A 945 -6.81 36.51 -14.77
N THR A 946 -5.82 35.79 -15.32
CA THR A 946 -5.71 34.34 -15.10
C THR A 946 -5.43 33.99 -13.64
N ILE A 947 -4.58 34.76 -12.96
CA ILE A 947 -4.37 34.62 -11.50
C ILE A 947 -5.68 34.90 -10.74
N LEU A 948 -6.48 35.89 -11.13
CA LEU A 948 -7.77 36.17 -10.49
C LEU A 948 -8.79 35.04 -10.71
N ILE A 949 -8.81 34.41 -11.88
CA ILE A 949 -9.66 33.25 -12.18
C ILE A 949 -9.23 32.04 -11.34
N ALA A 950 -7.92 31.75 -11.26
CA ALA A 950 -7.39 30.69 -10.41
C ALA A 950 -7.74 30.91 -8.93
N LEU A 951 -7.58 32.13 -8.41
CA LEU A 951 -7.96 32.48 -7.04
C LEU A 951 -9.47 32.38 -6.78
N VAL A 952 -10.32 32.66 -7.78
CA VAL A 952 -11.77 32.44 -7.68
C VAL A 952 -12.10 30.95 -7.65
N LEU A 953 -11.47 30.11 -8.48
CA LEU A 953 -11.67 28.65 -8.47
C LEU A 953 -11.21 28.03 -7.14
N VAL A 954 -10.04 28.39 -6.63
CA VAL A 954 -9.55 27.97 -5.30
C VAL A 954 -10.47 28.45 -4.16
N SER A 955 -11.12 29.61 -4.32
CA SER A 955 -12.10 30.12 -3.35
C SER A 955 -13.45 29.37 -3.43
N MET A 956 -13.88 28.93 -4.61
CA MET A 956 -15.07 28.09 -4.78
C MET A 956 -14.86 26.68 -4.21
N LEU A 957 -13.69 26.07 -4.45
CA LEU A 957 -13.30 24.79 -3.85
C LEU A 957 -13.26 24.86 -2.31
N ARG A 958 -12.97 26.03 -1.72
CA ARG A 958 -12.99 26.25 -0.27
C ARG A 958 -14.37 26.56 0.33
N LEU A 959 -15.43 26.67 -0.47
CA LEU A 959 -16.79 26.96 0.02
C LEU A 959 -17.70 25.73 0.11
N ASN A 960 -17.31 24.56 -0.41
CA ASN A 960 -18.19 23.38 -0.45
C ASN A 960 -18.06 22.42 0.77
N ARG A 961 -17.16 22.68 1.74
CA ARG A 961 -17.17 22.02 3.06
C ARG A 961 -18.07 22.81 4.04
N GLY A 962 -19.39 22.76 3.82
CA GLY A 962 -20.34 23.69 4.46
C GLY A 962 -21.65 23.13 5.04
N ASN A 963 -22.02 21.86 4.83
CA ASN A 963 -23.21 21.25 5.46
C ASN A 963 -23.19 19.71 5.48
N LYS A 964 -22.87 19.10 6.63
CA LYS A 964 -23.35 17.75 7.00
C LYS A 964 -24.06 17.79 8.36
N ARG A 965 -25.32 17.34 8.38
CA ARG A 965 -26.17 17.02 9.53
C ARG A 965 -27.27 16.07 9.03
N LYS A 966 -27.49 14.88 9.57
CA LYS A 966 -26.75 14.07 10.56
C LYS A 966 -27.06 12.59 10.25
N ASN A 967 -26.11 11.70 10.49
CA ASN A 967 -26.30 10.54 11.37
C ASN A 967 -24.92 9.98 11.75
N VAL A 968 -24.87 8.99 12.65
CA VAL A 968 -23.67 8.66 13.43
C VAL A 968 -23.38 7.17 13.41
N TRP A 969 -22.22 6.81 12.90
CA TRP A 969 -21.41 5.68 13.34
C TRP A 969 -19.95 6.15 13.52
N VAL A 970 -19.11 5.34 14.14
CA VAL A 970 -17.83 5.77 14.73
C VAL A 970 -16.68 4.90 14.21
N ASP A 971 -15.70 5.54 13.59
CA ASP A 971 -14.36 5.01 13.36
C ASP A 971 -13.53 5.12 14.66
N PRO A 972 -12.90 4.03 15.16
CA PRO A 972 -12.20 3.99 16.44
C PRO A 972 -10.65 4.05 16.35
N THR A 973 -10.03 4.71 15.35
CA THR A 973 -8.56 4.68 15.15
C THR A 973 -7.78 5.96 15.49
N ASN A 974 -7.75 6.37 16.77
CA ASN A 974 -6.53 6.90 17.45
C ASN A 974 -6.78 7.38 18.89
N LEU A 975 -6.34 6.60 19.90
CA LEU A 975 -5.93 7.10 21.21
C LEU A 975 -4.81 6.20 21.78
N LEU A 976 -3.64 6.79 22.03
CA LEU A 976 -2.50 6.19 22.73
C LEU A 976 -2.89 5.68 24.13
N PHE A 977 -2.51 4.44 24.50
CA PHE A 977 -2.14 4.04 25.87
C PHE A 977 -1.47 2.65 25.93
N ASP A 978 -0.29 2.61 26.57
CA ASP A 978 0.40 1.56 27.34
C ASP A 978 0.38 0.06 26.92
N ASP A 979 1.58 -0.55 26.92
CA ASP A 979 1.83 -1.99 26.67
C ASP A 979 1.14 -2.95 27.68
N PRO A 980 0.49 -4.03 27.20
CA PRO A 980 0.02 -5.13 28.05
C PRO A 980 1.06 -6.27 28.21
N PRO A 981 1.04 -7.02 29.33
CA PRO A 981 2.03 -8.07 29.63
C PRO A 981 1.77 -9.43 28.93
N PRO A 982 2.79 -10.31 28.85
CA PRO A 982 2.68 -11.62 28.18
C PRO A 982 1.67 -12.60 28.83
N PRO A 983 1.14 -13.58 28.05
CA PRO A 983 -0.01 -14.40 28.45
C PRO A 983 0.29 -15.44 29.54
N PRO A 984 -0.73 -15.84 30.34
CA PRO A 984 -0.56 -16.73 31.48
C PRO A 984 -0.57 -18.23 31.13
N VAL A 985 0.44 -18.97 31.60
CA VAL A 985 0.52 -20.43 31.49
C VAL A 985 -0.39 -21.13 32.53
N VAL A 986 -1.45 -21.82 32.09
CA VAL A 986 -2.36 -22.57 32.99
C VAL A 986 -2.79 -23.94 32.43
N SER A 987 -2.02 -24.97 32.80
CA SER A 987 -2.38 -26.40 33.03
C SER A 987 -3.55 -27.09 32.29
N SER A 988 -3.21 -28.17 31.57
CA SER A 988 -4.15 -29.25 31.17
C SER A 988 -4.51 -30.19 32.36
N PRO A 989 -5.74 -30.76 32.42
CA PRO A 989 -6.15 -31.73 33.43
C PRO A 989 -5.98 -33.22 33.00
N ILE A 990 -6.20 -34.13 33.95
CA ILE A 990 -5.90 -35.59 33.93
C ILE A 990 -7.16 -36.33 34.44
N GLN A 991 -7.57 -37.54 34.01
CA GLN A 991 -6.90 -38.65 33.28
C GLN A 991 -7.68 -38.99 31.96
N THR A 992 -7.78 -40.18 31.35
CA THR A 992 -7.78 -41.61 31.77
C THR A 992 -7.03 -42.55 30.80
N ASP A 993 -6.73 -43.77 31.28
CA ASP A 993 -6.01 -44.86 30.58
C ASP A 993 -6.97 -46.03 30.21
N SER A 994 -6.70 -46.79 29.13
CA SER A 994 -6.67 -48.28 29.17
C SER A 994 -6.44 -49.01 27.82
N ASN A 995 -5.67 -50.12 27.90
CA ASN A 995 -5.69 -51.36 27.08
C ASN A 995 -4.98 -51.46 25.70
N LEU A 996 -3.81 -52.14 25.70
CA LEU A 996 -3.26 -53.03 24.64
C LEU A 996 -2.95 -54.40 25.29
N PRO A 997 -3.09 -55.57 24.61
CA PRO A 997 -2.04 -56.15 23.73
C PRO A 997 -2.58 -57.19 22.67
N PRO A 998 -1.81 -58.13 22.06
CA PRO A 998 -0.37 -58.25 21.73
C PRO A 998 -0.06 -58.53 20.21
N PRO A 999 1.22 -58.53 19.76
CA PRO A 999 1.66 -58.84 18.38
C PRO A 999 2.02 -60.33 18.15
N PRO A 1000 2.45 -60.77 16.92
CA PRO A 1000 3.90 -60.97 16.69
C PRO A 1000 4.44 -60.91 15.21
N SER A 1001 5.77 -60.75 15.07
CA SER A 1001 6.68 -61.26 13.99
C SER A 1001 6.50 -60.79 12.52
N SER A 1002 7.54 -60.60 11.67
CA SER A 1002 9.01 -60.71 11.77
C SER A 1002 9.69 -60.35 10.42
N ASN A 1003 11.03 -60.19 10.40
CA ASN A 1003 11.96 -60.26 9.23
C ASN A 1003 11.94 -59.10 8.20
N GLU A 1004 13.04 -58.73 7.52
CA GLU A 1004 14.50 -58.86 7.76
C GLU A 1004 15.28 -57.98 6.74
N SER A 1005 16.62 -57.85 6.89
CA SER A 1005 17.60 -57.35 5.88
C SER A 1005 17.64 -55.83 5.55
N GLN A 1006 18.76 -55.19 5.19
CA GLN A 1006 20.19 -55.35 5.59
C GLN A 1006 21.05 -54.14 5.10
N GLN A 1007 22.27 -53.98 5.68
CA GLN A 1007 23.42 -53.15 5.19
C GLN A 1007 23.27 -51.60 5.29
N GLN A 1008 24.30 -50.73 5.35
CA GLN A 1008 25.71 -50.68 5.85
C GLN A 1008 26.22 -49.21 5.69
N VAL A 1009 27.22 -48.61 6.37
CA VAL A 1009 28.14 -48.93 7.50
C VAL A 1009 28.79 -47.62 8.05
N ASN A 1010 29.56 -47.70 9.16
CA ASN A 1010 30.29 -46.61 9.88
C ASN A 1010 29.40 -45.63 10.68
N MET A 1011 29.59 -45.31 11.98
CA MET A 1011 30.76 -45.11 12.89
C MET A 1011 31.25 -43.66 12.99
N TYR A 1012 30.95 -42.96 14.10
CA TYR A 1012 31.94 -42.65 15.15
C TYR A 1012 31.29 -42.14 16.47
N ASN A 1013 31.99 -42.33 17.60
CA ASN A 1013 31.75 -41.75 18.95
C ASN A 1013 30.37 -41.94 19.67
N GLN A 1014 30.28 -41.58 20.96
CA GLN A 1014 30.78 -42.30 22.14
C GLN A 1014 30.18 -41.74 23.45
N ALA A 1015 29.86 -42.62 24.41
CA ALA A 1015 29.70 -42.38 25.86
C ALA A 1015 28.61 -41.42 26.38
N GLY A 1016 27.85 -41.86 27.40
CA GLY A 1016 26.84 -41.06 28.11
C GLY A 1016 25.79 -41.91 28.83
N TYR A 1017 26.15 -42.57 29.94
CA TYR A 1017 25.29 -43.51 30.69
C TYR A 1017 25.05 -43.02 32.13
N GLN A 1018 24.05 -43.60 32.82
CA GLN A 1018 23.73 -43.50 34.27
C GLN A 1018 22.83 -42.30 34.71
N ASP A 1019 21.89 -42.43 35.68
CA ASP A 1019 21.16 -43.60 36.25
C ASP A 1019 19.95 -43.18 37.14
N TRP A 1020 19.13 -44.16 37.55
CA TRP A 1020 18.32 -44.21 38.82
C TRP A 1020 17.06 -43.33 39.06
N ASP A 1021 15.86 -43.92 38.90
CA ASP A 1021 14.99 -44.54 39.96
C ASP A 1021 15.23 -44.12 41.46
N PRO A 1022 14.26 -44.04 42.41
CA PRO A 1022 12.90 -44.67 42.42
C PRO A 1022 11.66 -43.94 43.03
N LYS A 1023 10.47 -44.45 42.68
CA LYS A 1023 9.20 -44.54 43.49
C LYS A 1023 8.46 -43.23 43.81
N ASN A 1024 7.16 -43.19 44.14
CA ASN A 1024 6.12 -44.19 44.49
C ASN A 1024 4.71 -43.57 44.23
N PRO A 1025 3.57 -44.30 44.24
CA PRO A 1025 3.38 -45.74 44.40
C PRO A 1025 2.78 -46.47 43.18
#